data_AF-A0A8C4ZR84-F1
#
_entry.id   AF-A0A8C4ZR84-F1
#
_cell.length_a   1.000
_cell.length_b   1.000
_cell.length_c   1.000
_cell.angle_alpha   90.00
_cell.angle_beta   90.00
_cell.angle_gamma   90.00
#
_symmetry.space_group_name_H-M   'P 1'
#
loop_
_entity.id
_entity.type
_entity.pdbx_description
1 polymer ?
#
loop_
_entity_poly.entity_id
_entity_poly.type
_entity_poly.pdbx_seq_one_letter_code
_entity_poly.pdbx_strand_id
1 'polypeptide(L)'
;MAATSVFQRARTGSKIGVQYDQEGNLIQVETREDEEQNIKLSEILELLLAAGYFRARIKGLSPFDKVVGGMTWCITTCNFDIDVDLLFQENSTIGQKIALTENIVSVLPKMKCPHRLEPHQIQGLDFIHIFPVIQWLVKRAIETREEMGDSIRAYSIAQFHKTHSYPEDEDFLQKKGRAVKAVLDISEVYKPRRKYKRQVEAGELLDEESRVHSTLLEYGRISENLLRYGFSKHSKQDKAEDRKASLAAGTQATPPGMTETSEEEELEAAEELRIKTLMTNMAAMATGEGTLTASAVGQIVGLQSEEIKQIASEYAEKQSGLSSEERSERFGPLQQHRRLLASLNKQIQQKTKQLEELQAKHDELQEGGEEAKTKLAEATEHTERLDSELQALQQLEGQADSSLLDQLRALVSMNERLKNQEHEFRTHCREEMSRLQQNIEDLKLASGEDTEEKMERNQLIDKQYNLDREKLQKIRLLMARRNREIAILQRKMDEVPSRAELTQYQKRFIELYSQVSATHKETKQFFTLYNTLDDKKVYLEKEVNLLNSIHDNFQQAMSSSSAKEQFLRQMEQIVEGIKQNRIKMEKKKQENKMRRDQLNDDHLELLDKQRLYFKTVKDFKEECRKNEMLLSKLRATGTS
;
A
#
# COMPACT_ATOMS: atom_id res chain seq x y z
N MET A 1 4.32 -64.58 50.32
CA MET A 1 2.87 -64.52 50.53
C MET A 1 2.44 -63.07 50.70
N ALA A 2 1.76 -62.51 49.71
CA ALA A 2 0.80 -61.42 49.85
C ALA A 2 -0.03 -61.44 48.55
N ALA A 3 -1.31 -61.80 48.67
CA ALA A 3 -2.22 -62.03 47.56
C ALA A 3 -2.80 -60.71 47.05
N THR A 4 -2.58 -60.41 45.76
CA THR A 4 -3.18 -59.28 45.05
C THR A 4 -4.40 -59.72 44.25
N SER A 5 -5.57 -59.29 44.73
CA SER A 5 -6.81 -58.95 44.02
C SER A 5 -7.01 -59.50 42.60
N VAL A 6 -7.76 -60.60 42.52
CA VAL A 6 -8.44 -61.10 41.32
C VAL A 6 -9.64 -60.19 41.05
N PHE A 7 -9.56 -59.34 40.02
CA PHE A 7 -10.67 -58.82 39.18
C PHE A 7 -10.19 -57.54 38.46
N GLN A 8 -9.40 -57.70 37.40
CA GLN A 8 -9.29 -56.70 36.34
C GLN A 8 -10.08 -57.20 35.13
N ARG A 9 -11.11 -56.44 34.80
CA ARG A 9 -12.10 -56.68 33.74
C ARG A 9 -11.39 -56.61 32.39
N ALA A 10 -11.22 -57.78 31.75
CA ALA A 10 -10.64 -57.92 30.43
C ALA A 10 -11.50 -57.21 29.36
N ARG A 11 -10.82 -56.47 28.49
CA ARG A 11 -11.38 -55.85 27.29
C ARG A 11 -11.89 -56.95 26.34
N THR A 12 -13.15 -56.85 25.96
CA THR A 12 -13.78 -57.63 24.89
C THR A 12 -13.32 -57.12 23.53
N GLY A 13 -12.24 -57.69 23.00
CA GLY A 13 -12.01 -57.77 21.55
C GLY A 13 -12.48 -59.15 21.10
N SER A 14 -13.57 -59.20 20.34
CA SER A 14 -14.12 -60.44 19.80
C SER A 14 -13.13 -61.04 18.81
N LYS A 15 -12.33 -62.02 19.25
CA LYS A 15 -11.64 -62.92 18.33
C LYS A 15 -12.67 -63.97 17.89
N ILE A 16 -12.92 -64.00 16.59
CA ILE A 16 -13.67 -65.06 15.92
C ILE A 16 -13.09 -66.41 16.35
N GLY A 17 -13.98 -67.34 16.73
CA GLY A 17 -13.61 -68.64 17.28
C GLY A 17 -12.69 -69.41 16.34
N VAL A 18 -11.63 -69.97 16.91
CA VAL A 18 -10.67 -70.83 16.22
C VAL A 18 -11.41 -72.10 15.77
N GLN A 19 -11.51 -72.32 14.46
CA GLN A 19 -12.03 -73.58 13.89
C GLN A 19 -10.88 -74.58 13.76
N TYR A 20 -11.16 -75.83 14.14
CA TYR A 20 -10.25 -76.96 14.05
C TYR A 20 -10.82 -77.94 13.01
N ASP A 21 -9.98 -78.49 12.15
CA ASP A 21 -10.36 -79.60 11.27
C ASP A 21 -10.47 -80.92 12.05
N GLN A 22 -11.05 -81.97 11.44
CA GLN A 22 -11.35 -83.27 12.08
C GLN A 22 -10.11 -84.01 12.64
N GLU A 23 -8.91 -83.53 12.36
CA GLU A 23 -7.63 -84.08 12.81
C GLU A 23 -6.91 -83.19 13.85
N GLY A 24 -7.58 -82.14 14.36
CA GLY A 24 -7.12 -81.39 15.53
C GLY A 24 -6.02 -80.34 15.28
N ASN A 25 -5.74 -79.98 14.03
CA ASN A 25 -4.80 -78.90 13.70
C ASN A 25 -5.50 -77.53 13.64
N LEU A 26 -4.78 -76.49 14.08
CA LEU A 26 -5.21 -75.09 14.05
C LEU A 26 -5.23 -74.57 12.61
N ILE A 27 -6.39 -74.19 12.08
CA ILE A 27 -6.47 -73.50 10.79
C ILE A 27 -5.96 -72.06 11.00
N GLN A 28 -4.74 -71.79 10.53
CA GLN A 28 -4.25 -70.41 10.39
C GLN A 28 -5.01 -69.74 9.25
N VAL A 29 -5.92 -68.82 9.58
CA VAL A 29 -6.50 -67.90 8.61
C VAL A 29 -5.42 -66.87 8.27
N GLU A 30 -4.74 -67.06 7.13
CA GLU A 30 -3.85 -66.05 6.55
C GLU A 30 -4.68 -64.80 6.18
N THR A 31 -4.54 -63.74 6.97
CA THR A 31 -4.89 -62.39 6.51
C THR A 31 -3.87 -61.98 5.45
N ARG A 32 -4.21 -62.14 4.17
CA ARG A 32 -3.51 -61.49 3.07
C ARG A 32 -3.60 -59.97 3.29
N GLU A 33 -2.52 -59.35 3.76
CA GLU A 33 -2.35 -57.91 3.65
C GLU A 33 -1.86 -57.64 2.22
N ASP A 34 -2.71 -57.02 1.39
CA ASP A 34 -2.41 -56.77 -0.02
C ASP A 34 -1.20 -55.82 -0.16
N GLU A 35 -0.07 -56.32 -0.69
CA GLU A 35 1.15 -55.53 -0.93
C GLU A 35 0.88 -54.25 -1.76
N GLU A 36 -0.11 -54.31 -2.65
CA GLU A 36 -0.58 -53.19 -3.48
C GLU A 36 -1.10 -52.00 -2.66
N GLN A 37 -1.78 -52.26 -1.53
CA GLN A 37 -2.34 -51.23 -0.66
C GLN A 37 -1.22 -50.46 0.07
N ASN A 38 -0.13 -51.14 0.45
CA ASN A 38 1.03 -50.52 1.10
C ASN A 38 1.86 -49.65 0.14
N ILE A 39 1.97 -50.05 -1.13
CA ILE A 39 2.58 -49.23 -2.18
C ILE A 39 1.76 -47.95 -2.36
N LYS A 40 0.43 -48.07 -2.49
CA LYS A 40 -0.47 -46.91 -2.64
C LYS A 40 -0.45 -45.98 -1.42
N LEU A 41 -0.39 -46.53 -0.21
CA LEU A 41 -0.21 -45.72 1.00
C LEU A 41 1.09 -44.90 0.95
N SER A 42 2.19 -45.48 0.49
CA SER A 42 3.48 -44.78 0.38
C SER A 42 3.40 -43.63 -0.63
N GLU A 43 2.80 -43.86 -1.81
CA GLU A 43 2.54 -42.83 -2.81
C GLU A 43 1.64 -41.69 -2.28
N ILE A 44 0.59 -42.02 -1.51
CA ILE A 44 -0.28 -41.03 -0.85
C ILE A 44 0.53 -40.14 0.09
N LEU A 45 1.39 -40.74 0.93
CA LEU A 45 2.19 -40.01 1.90
C LEU A 45 3.21 -39.11 1.20
N GLU A 46 3.83 -39.56 0.11
CA GLU A 46 4.74 -38.74 -0.68
C GLU A 46 4.04 -37.53 -1.32
N LEU A 47 2.86 -37.73 -1.91
CA LEU A 47 2.05 -36.63 -2.48
C LEU A 47 1.66 -35.59 -1.41
N LEU A 48 1.23 -36.05 -0.23
CA LEU A 48 0.91 -35.16 0.89
C LEU A 48 2.14 -34.40 1.41
N LEU A 49 3.30 -35.06 1.46
CA LEU A 49 4.56 -34.41 1.85
C LEU A 49 4.98 -33.35 0.82
N ALA A 50 4.89 -33.65 -0.47
CA ALA A 50 5.17 -32.69 -1.54
C ALA A 50 4.24 -31.48 -1.50
N ALA A 51 2.98 -31.67 -1.10
CA ALA A 51 2.01 -30.60 -0.91
C ALA A 51 2.28 -29.70 0.31
N GLY A 52 3.10 -30.17 1.26
CA GLY A 52 3.46 -29.43 2.49
C GLY A 52 2.83 -29.97 3.78
N TYR A 53 2.21 -31.17 3.78
CA TYR A 53 1.67 -31.82 4.97
C TYR A 53 2.73 -32.70 5.66
N PHE A 54 3.53 -32.10 6.54
CA PHE A 54 4.66 -32.79 7.20
C PHE A 54 4.27 -33.84 8.26
N ARG A 55 3.02 -33.81 8.75
CA ARG A 55 2.50 -34.79 9.72
C ARG A 55 2.47 -36.22 9.19
N ALA A 56 2.45 -36.40 7.87
CA ALA A 56 2.59 -37.70 7.22
C ALA A 56 3.90 -38.44 7.58
N ARG A 57 4.97 -37.72 7.92
CA ARG A 57 6.30 -38.29 8.23
C ARG A 57 6.45 -38.83 9.65
N ILE A 58 5.49 -38.55 10.55
CA ILE A 58 5.58 -38.95 11.96
C ILE A 58 5.42 -40.47 12.09
N LYS A 59 6.45 -41.16 12.62
CA LYS A 59 6.48 -42.64 12.72
C LYS A 59 5.49 -43.23 13.74
N GLY A 60 4.99 -42.42 14.68
CA GLY A 60 4.05 -42.84 15.72
C GLY A 60 2.55 -42.66 15.38
N LEU A 61 2.22 -42.14 14.19
CA LEU A 61 0.83 -41.87 13.79
C LEU A 61 0.27 -43.03 12.96
N SER A 62 -1.00 -43.41 13.21
CA SER A 62 -1.64 -44.49 12.45
C SER A 62 -1.77 -44.12 10.96
N PRO A 63 -1.73 -45.10 10.03
CA PRO A 63 -1.97 -44.86 8.60
C PRO A 63 -3.29 -44.12 8.35
N PHE A 64 -4.34 -44.48 9.08
CA PHE A 64 -5.63 -43.78 9.06
C PHE A 64 -5.48 -42.30 9.38
N ASP A 65 -4.86 -41.94 10.51
CA ASP A 65 -4.77 -40.56 10.96
C ASP A 65 -3.85 -39.71 10.06
N LYS A 66 -2.84 -40.33 9.44
CA LYS A 66 -1.99 -39.67 8.42
C LYS A 66 -2.79 -39.27 7.19
N VAL A 67 -3.57 -40.21 6.66
CA VAL A 67 -4.33 -40.05 5.41
C VAL A 67 -5.53 -39.13 5.63
N VAL A 68 -6.31 -39.39 6.68
CA VAL A 68 -7.49 -38.59 7.04
C VAL A 68 -7.09 -37.17 7.45
N GLY A 69 -6.02 -37.02 8.25
CA GLY A 69 -5.48 -35.71 8.57
C GLY A 69 -4.98 -34.94 7.35
N GLY A 70 -4.38 -35.64 6.37
CA GLY A 70 -4.00 -35.08 5.08
C GLY A 70 -5.20 -34.61 4.25
N MET A 71 -6.26 -35.41 4.18
CA MET A 71 -7.51 -35.04 3.51
C MET A 71 -8.16 -33.82 4.15
N THR A 72 -8.28 -33.79 5.48
CA THR A 72 -8.81 -32.64 6.21
C THR A 72 -7.97 -31.39 5.97
N TRP A 73 -6.64 -31.51 6.00
CA TRP A 73 -5.73 -30.39 5.72
C TRP A 73 -5.93 -29.82 4.30
N CYS A 74 -6.01 -30.67 3.27
CA CYS A 74 -6.29 -30.22 1.91
C CYS A 74 -7.63 -29.49 1.83
N ILE A 75 -8.67 -29.99 2.50
CA ILE A 75 -9.99 -29.38 2.51
C ILE A 75 -9.98 -28.01 3.22
N THR A 76 -9.33 -27.90 4.37
CA THR A 76 -9.20 -26.61 5.08
C THR A 76 -8.40 -25.59 4.27
N THR A 77 -7.40 -26.05 3.51
CA THR A 77 -6.61 -25.19 2.61
C THR A 77 -7.48 -24.65 1.47
N CYS A 78 -8.48 -25.41 1.02
CA CYS A 78 -9.45 -24.98 0.03
C CYS A 78 -10.54 -24.03 0.59
N ASN A 79 -10.41 -23.54 1.83
CA ASN A 79 -11.34 -22.63 2.50
C ASN A 79 -12.78 -23.16 2.64
N PHE A 80 -12.91 -24.47 2.80
CA PHE A 80 -14.17 -25.11 3.18
C PHE A 80 -14.11 -25.51 4.65
N ASP A 81 -15.11 -25.06 5.40
CA ASP A 81 -15.25 -25.41 6.81
C ASP A 81 -15.65 -26.87 6.94
N ILE A 82 -14.74 -27.64 7.54
CA ILE A 82 -15.12 -28.91 8.17
C ILE A 82 -15.23 -28.60 9.67
N ASP A 83 -16.41 -28.81 10.24
CA ASP A 83 -16.63 -28.83 11.70
C ASP A 83 -15.89 -30.03 12.32
N VAL A 84 -14.56 -29.97 12.32
CA VAL A 84 -13.70 -30.95 12.97
C VAL A 84 -12.82 -30.19 13.92
N ASP A 85 -13.10 -30.40 15.19
CA ASP A 85 -12.25 -30.01 16.31
C ASP A 85 -10.95 -30.81 16.21
N LEU A 86 -10.00 -30.30 15.42
CA LEU A 86 -8.69 -30.88 15.09
C LEU A 86 -7.72 -30.82 16.29
N LEU A 87 -8.24 -30.80 17.51
CA LEU A 87 -7.47 -31.04 18.71
C LEU A 87 -7.18 -32.53 18.77
N PHE A 88 -5.95 -32.87 18.40
CA PHE A 88 -5.35 -34.20 18.47
C PHE A 88 -5.75 -34.92 19.77
N GLN A 89 -6.60 -35.94 19.65
CA GLN A 89 -6.84 -36.93 20.69
C GLN A 89 -6.16 -38.21 20.25
N GLU A 90 -5.09 -38.58 20.94
CA GLU A 90 -4.20 -39.71 20.63
C GLU A 90 -4.92 -41.08 20.59
N ASN A 91 -6.18 -41.12 21.03
CA ASN A 91 -7.06 -42.29 21.01
C ASN A 91 -8.51 -41.90 20.66
N SER A 92 -8.74 -41.22 19.52
CA SER A 92 -10.10 -40.91 19.07
C SER A 92 -10.96 -42.18 19.04
N THR A 93 -12.10 -42.12 19.73
CA THR A 93 -13.05 -43.24 19.80
C THR A 93 -13.54 -43.60 18.40
N ILE A 94 -13.85 -44.88 18.16
CA ILE A 94 -14.26 -45.35 16.82
C ILE A 94 -15.46 -44.57 16.26
N GLY A 95 -16.36 -44.10 17.13
CA GLY A 95 -17.49 -43.23 16.75
C GLY A 95 -17.06 -41.84 16.28
N GLN A 96 -16.02 -41.24 16.88
CA GLN A 96 -15.45 -39.98 16.38
C GLN A 96 -14.75 -40.16 15.03
N LYS A 97 -14.07 -41.30 14.82
CA LYS A 97 -13.44 -41.63 13.53
C LYS A 97 -14.49 -41.78 12.43
N ILE A 98 -15.62 -42.43 12.72
CA ILE A 98 -16.75 -42.59 11.79
C ILE A 98 -17.41 -41.25 11.47
N ALA A 99 -17.72 -40.43 12.49
CA ALA A 99 -18.31 -39.12 12.27
C ALA A 99 -17.40 -38.20 11.41
N LEU A 100 -16.08 -38.30 11.61
CA LEU A 100 -15.11 -37.52 10.86
C LEU A 100 -15.01 -37.99 9.40
N THR A 101 -15.01 -39.30 9.13
CA THR A 101 -15.02 -39.81 7.75
C THR A 101 -16.31 -39.49 7.02
N GLU A 102 -17.46 -39.55 7.69
CA GLU A 102 -18.75 -39.12 7.13
C GLU A 102 -18.75 -37.62 6.79
N ASN A 103 -18.21 -36.79 7.68
CA ASN A 103 -18.08 -35.35 7.43
C ASN A 103 -17.19 -35.05 6.21
N ILE A 104 -16.04 -35.72 6.09
CA ILE A 104 -15.16 -35.57 4.91
C ILE A 104 -15.90 -35.97 3.63
N VAL A 105 -16.57 -37.13 3.62
CA VAL A 105 -17.33 -37.61 2.46
C VAL A 105 -18.47 -36.67 2.10
N SER A 106 -19.10 -36.01 3.08
CA SER A 106 -20.16 -35.01 2.82
C SER A 106 -19.65 -33.73 2.15
N VAL A 107 -18.36 -33.38 2.33
CA VAL A 107 -17.75 -32.15 1.81
C VAL A 107 -17.22 -32.36 0.38
N LEU A 108 -16.77 -33.56 0.03
CA LEU A 108 -16.23 -33.88 -1.31
C LEU A 108 -17.19 -33.52 -2.48
N PRO A 109 -18.52 -33.80 -2.40
CA PRO A 109 -19.48 -33.36 -3.40
C PRO A 109 -19.61 -31.84 -3.50
N LYS A 110 -19.50 -31.11 -2.37
CA LYS A 110 -19.57 -29.64 -2.35
C LYS A 110 -18.38 -29.02 -3.10
N MET A 111 -17.22 -29.67 -3.05
CA MET A 111 -16.04 -29.26 -3.82
C MET A 111 -16.07 -29.68 -5.29
N LYS A 112 -17.11 -30.41 -5.74
CA LYS A 112 -17.20 -30.99 -7.08
C LYS A 112 -16.06 -31.97 -7.39
N CYS A 113 -15.67 -32.80 -6.41
CA CYS A 113 -14.73 -33.88 -6.66
C CYS A 113 -15.33 -34.91 -7.65
N PRO A 114 -14.61 -35.31 -8.72
CA PRO A 114 -15.12 -36.26 -9.71
C PRO A 114 -15.12 -37.71 -9.20
N HIS A 115 -14.37 -38.01 -8.15
CA HIS A 115 -14.25 -39.36 -7.58
C HIS A 115 -15.19 -39.54 -6.40
N ARG A 116 -15.97 -40.63 -6.41
CA ARG A 116 -16.87 -41.00 -5.30
C ARG A 116 -16.11 -41.86 -4.29
N LEU A 117 -16.28 -41.52 -3.02
CA LEU A 117 -15.64 -42.19 -1.89
C LEU A 117 -16.70 -42.43 -0.82
N GLU A 118 -16.80 -43.66 -0.31
CA GLU A 118 -17.72 -44.02 0.75
C GLU A 118 -17.03 -44.05 2.12
N PRO A 119 -17.74 -43.75 3.23
CA PRO A 119 -17.12 -43.70 4.57
C PRO A 119 -16.45 -45.02 4.98
N HIS A 120 -17.00 -46.16 4.54
CA HIS A 120 -16.44 -47.48 4.84
C HIS A 120 -15.09 -47.72 4.15
N GLN A 121 -14.82 -47.09 3.00
CA GLN A 121 -13.56 -47.23 2.27
C GLN A 121 -12.41 -46.53 2.99
N ILE A 122 -12.69 -45.39 3.62
CA ILE A 122 -11.72 -44.66 4.46
C ILE A 122 -11.45 -45.40 5.77
N GLN A 123 -12.50 -45.94 6.40
CA GLN A 123 -12.35 -46.72 7.63
C GLN A 123 -11.68 -48.08 7.39
N GLY A 124 -11.95 -48.70 6.23
CA GLY A 124 -11.37 -49.97 5.79
C GLY A 124 -9.95 -49.87 5.23
N LEU A 125 -9.35 -48.66 5.21
CA LEU A 125 -7.99 -48.41 4.69
C LEU A 125 -7.80 -48.84 3.23
N ASP A 126 -8.81 -48.60 2.39
CA ASP A 126 -8.75 -48.91 0.96
C ASP A 126 -8.02 -47.79 0.20
N PHE A 127 -6.69 -47.80 0.26
CA PHE A 127 -5.81 -46.80 -0.32
C PHE A 127 -5.90 -46.73 -1.85
N ILE A 128 -6.31 -47.81 -2.52
CA ILE A 128 -6.50 -47.82 -3.98
C ILE A 128 -7.60 -46.81 -4.39
N HIS A 129 -8.73 -46.81 -3.68
CA HIS A 129 -9.83 -45.89 -3.98
C HIS A 129 -9.64 -44.50 -3.35
N ILE A 130 -8.86 -44.40 -2.26
CA ILE A 130 -8.53 -43.11 -1.63
C ILE A 130 -7.50 -42.33 -2.45
N PHE A 131 -6.56 -42.99 -3.12
CA PHE A 131 -5.46 -42.35 -3.85
C PHE A 131 -5.92 -41.31 -4.89
N PRO A 132 -6.87 -41.60 -5.81
CA PRO A 132 -7.37 -40.61 -6.78
C PRO A 132 -8.00 -39.38 -6.13
N VAL A 133 -8.67 -39.56 -4.99
CA VAL A 133 -9.29 -38.47 -4.24
C VAL A 133 -8.22 -37.56 -3.64
N ILE A 134 -7.16 -38.14 -3.07
CA ILE A 134 -6.05 -37.37 -2.51
C ILE A 134 -5.26 -36.65 -3.60
N GLN A 135 -4.98 -37.32 -4.73
CA GLN A 135 -4.30 -36.69 -5.85
C GLN A 135 -5.07 -35.45 -6.33
N TRP A 136 -6.39 -35.56 -6.44
CA TRP A 136 -7.26 -34.43 -6.80
C TRP A 136 -7.28 -33.34 -5.73
N LEU A 137 -7.41 -33.71 -4.45
CA LEU A 137 -7.40 -32.76 -3.32
C LEU A 137 -6.08 -32.00 -3.21
N VAL A 138 -4.95 -32.68 -3.38
CA VAL A 138 -3.62 -32.06 -3.37
C VAL A 138 -3.47 -31.09 -4.53
N LYS A 139 -3.86 -31.50 -5.75
CA LYS A 139 -3.83 -30.61 -6.91
C LYS A 139 -4.66 -29.35 -6.67
N ARG A 140 -5.89 -29.52 -6.18
CA ARG A 140 -6.79 -28.41 -5.87
C ARG A 140 -6.26 -27.50 -4.76
N ALA A 141 -5.64 -28.08 -3.73
CA ALA A 141 -5.05 -27.32 -2.63
C ALA A 141 -3.85 -26.47 -3.08
N ILE A 142 -3.04 -26.97 -4.03
CA ILE A 142 -1.94 -26.22 -4.63
C ILE A 142 -2.48 -25.06 -5.47
N GLU A 143 -3.44 -25.33 -6.37
CA GLU A 143 -4.10 -24.29 -7.20
C GLU A 143 -4.71 -23.18 -6.33
N THR A 144 -5.46 -23.55 -5.27
CA THR A 144 -6.08 -22.57 -4.37
C THR A 144 -5.03 -21.77 -3.59
N ARG A 145 -3.89 -22.38 -3.25
CA ARG A 145 -2.79 -21.71 -2.56
C ARG A 145 -2.03 -20.74 -3.48
N GLU A 146 -1.92 -21.05 -4.78
CA GLU A 146 -1.39 -20.10 -5.77
C GLU A 146 -2.34 -18.92 -5.98
N GLU A 147 -3.64 -19.17 -6.11
CA GLU A 147 -4.65 -18.11 -6.30
C GLU A 147 -4.78 -17.19 -5.07
N MET A 148 -4.77 -17.76 -3.86
CA MET A 148 -5.02 -17.01 -2.63
C MET A 148 -3.73 -16.61 -1.90
N GLY A 149 -2.57 -17.10 -2.33
CA GLY A 149 -1.27 -16.88 -1.70
C GLY A 149 -0.90 -15.40 -1.63
N ASP A 150 -1.12 -14.65 -2.71
CA ASP A 150 -0.84 -13.22 -2.75
C ASP A 150 -1.78 -12.42 -1.84
N SER A 151 -3.06 -12.81 -1.80
CA SER A 151 -4.05 -12.17 -0.92
C SER A 151 -3.74 -12.42 0.57
N ILE A 152 -3.37 -13.66 0.94
CA ILE A 152 -2.98 -14.01 2.30
C ILE A 152 -1.68 -13.30 2.69
N ARG A 153 -0.71 -13.22 1.76
CA ARG A 153 0.54 -12.49 1.98
C ARG A 153 0.27 -11.01 2.21
N ALA A 154 -0.52 -10.37 1.35
CA ALA A 154 -0.90 -8.98 1.49
C ALA A 154 -1.65 -8.71 2.81
N TYR A 155 -2.58 -9.59 3.18
CA TYR A 155 -3.28 -9.52 4.46
C TYR A 155 -2.32 -9.66 5.65
N SER A 156 -1.38 -10.60 5.60
CA SER A 156 -0.39 -10.80 6.66
C SER A 156 0.54 -9.60 6.81
N ILE A 157 1.01 -9.04 5.69
CA ILE A 157 1.79 -7.81 5.64
C ILE A 157 0.98 -6.64 6.25
N ALA A 158 -0.29 -6.49 5.88
CA ALA A 158 -1.16 -5.45 6.43
C ALA A 158 -1.41 -5.60 7.94
N GLN A 159 -1.58 -6.83 8.44
CA GLN A 159 -1.71 -7.08 9.89
C GLN A 159 -0.41 -6.82 10.63
N PHE A 160 0.74 -7.15 10.03
CA PHE A 160 2.04 -6.84 10.58
C PHE A 160 2.25 -5.32 10.70
N HIS A 161 2.03 -4.57 9.62
CA HIS A 161 2.18 -3.11 9.60
C HIS A 161 1.24 -2.34 10.54
N LYS A 162 0.14 -2.95 11.01
CA LYS A 162 -0.71 -2.33 12.06
C LYS A 162 -0.02 -2.25 13.42
N THR A 163 0.91 -3.16 13.68
CA THR A 163 1.47 -3.36 15.04
C THR A 163 2.98 -3.09 15.06
N HIS A 164 3.67 -3.29 13.93
CA HIS A 164 5.13 -3.15 13.81
C HIS A 164 5.48 -2.47 12.48
N SER A 165 6.40 -1.51 12.49
CA SER A 165 7.02 -0.95 11.29
C SER A 165 8.46 -1.44 11.14
N TYR A 166 8.93 -1.62 9.91
CA TYR A 166 10.34 -1.86 9.68
C TYR A 166 11.12 -0.54 9.80
N PRO A 167 12.40 -0.56 10.23
CA PRO A 167 13.25 0.64 10.24
C PRO A 167 13.35 1.32 8.86
N GLU A 168 13.33 0.54 7.78
CA GLU A 168 13.35 1.04 6.40
C GLU A 168 12.06 1.80 6.03
N ASP A 169 10.91 1.41 6.60
CA ASP A 169 9.61 2.07 6.37
C ASP A 169 9.56 3.45 7.04
N GLU A 170 10.13 3.58 8.24
CA GLU A 170 10.25 4.86 8.96
C GLU A 170 11.17 5.84 8.21
N ASP A 171 12.31 5.37 7.71
CA ASP A 171 13.21 6.15 6.87
C ASP A 171 12.54 6.60 5.57
N PHE A 172 11.74 5.73 4.95
CA PHE A 172 10.96 6.07 3.77
C PHE A 172 9.89 7.12 4.06
N LEU A 173 9.16 7.01 5.19
CA LEU A 173 8.16 8.01 5.60
C LEU A 173 8.79 9.39 5.84
N GLN A 174 9.97 9.42 6.47
CA GLN A 174 10.73 10.67 6.67
C GLN A 174 11.21 11.27 5.35
N LYS A 175 11.73 10.44 4.43
CA LYS A 175 12.14 10.88 3.08
C LYS A 175 10.96 11.35 2.25
N LYS A 176 9.80 10.69 2.34
CA LYS A 176 8.57 11.05 1.64
C LYS A 176 8.11 12.46 1.99
N GLY A 177 8.13 12.84 3.28
CA GLY A 177 7.79 14.20 3.71
C GLY A 177 8.68 15.27 3.08
N ARG A 178 9.99 15.00 2.98
CA ARG A 178 10.95 15.91 2.33
C ARG A 178 10.76 15.96 0.82
N ALA A 179 10.54 14.82 0.18
CA ALA A 179 10.30 14.74 -1.26
C ALA A 179 9.02 15.47 -1.67
N VAL A 180 7.93 15.31 -0.90
CA VAL A 180 6.66 16.01 -1.17
C VAL A 180 6.84 17.52 -1.02
N LYS A 181 7.55 17.99 0.01
CA LYS A 181 7.87 19.42 0.14
C LYS A 181 8.69 19.92 -1.04
N ALA A 182 9.75 19.22 -1.43
CA ALA A 182 10.57 19.59 -2.59
C ALA A 182 9.75 19.68 -3.89
N VAL A 183 8.84 18.73 -4.12
CA VAL A 183 7.94 18.76 -5.30
C VAL A 183 6.97 19.94 -5.23
N LEU A 184 6.41 20.24 -4.06
CA LEU A 184 5.56 21.41 -3.88
C LEU A 184 6.35 22.70 -4.10
N ASP A 185 7.53 22.83 -3.51
CA ASP A 185 8.41 24.01 -3.66
C ASP A 185 8.79 24.24 -5.13
N ILE A 186 9.17 23.18 -5.85
CA ILE A 186 9.41 23.22 -7.30
C ILE A 186 8.13 23.66 -8.03
N SER A 187 6.98 23.06 -7.71
CA SER A 187 5.70 23.44 -8.31
C SER A 187 5.34 24.90 -8.02
N GLU A 188 5.73 25.48 -6.89
CA GLU A 188 5.49 26.87 -6.55
C GLU A 188 6.42 27.84 -7.29
N VAL A 189 7.71 27.47 -7.39
CA VAL A 189 8.73 28.25 -8.11
C VAL A 189 8.40 28.31 -9.61
N TYR A 190 7.93 27.21 -10.19
CA TYR A 190 7.59 27.13 -11.61
C TYR A 190 6.10 27.41 -11.91
N LYS A 191 5.35 28.07 -11.01
CA LYS A 191 3.96 28.49 -11.29
C LYS A 191 3.94 29.38 -12.55
N PRO A 192 3.14 29.05 -13.59
CA PRO A 192 3.01 29.90 -14.76
C PRO A 192 2.49 31.29 -14.36
N ARG A 193 3.35 32.32 -14.50
CA ARG A 193 2.98 33.71 -14.26
C ARG A 193 2.66 34.38 -15.60
N ARG A 194 1.45 34.94 -15.70
CA ARG A 194 1.03 35.72 -16.87
C ARG A 194 1.76 37.06 -16.86
N LYS A 195 2.63 37.32 -17.85
CA LYS A 195 3.41 38.55 -18.02
C LYS A 195 2.66 39.61 -18.84
N TYR A 196 1.81 39.19 -19.77
CA TYR A 196 1.05 40.09 -20.63
C TYR A 196 -0.44 39.78 -20.50
N LYS A 197 -1.28 40.80 -20.70
CA LYS A 197 -2.73 40.66 -20.75
C LYS A 197 -3.25 41.39 -21.97
N ARG A 198 -4.19 40.76 -22.67
CA ARG A 198 -4.85 41.38 -23.81
C ARG A 198 -5.68 42.59 -23.36
N GLN A 199 -5.56 43.70 -24.08
CA GLN A 199 -6.38 44.87 -23.82
C GLN A 199 -7.86 44.55 -24.06
N VAL A 200 -8.75 45.05 -23.19
CA VAL A 200 -10.19 44.75 -23.22
C VAL A 200 -10.86 45.30 -24.49
N GLU A 201 -10.27 46.32 -25.10
CA GLU A 201 -10.76 46.97 -26.34
C GLU A 201 -10.36 46.23 -27.62
N ALA A 202 -9.43 45.26 -27.55
CA ALA A 202 -9.08 44.40 -28.67
C ALA A 202 -10.07 43.23 -28.73
N GLY A 203 -11.14 43.37 -29.52
CA GLY A 203 -12.26 42.40 -29.64
C GLY A 203 -11.86 40.93 -29.90
N GLU A 204 -12.81 39.98 -29.80
CA GLU A 204 -12.52 38.53 -29.83
C GLU A 204 -11.72 38.07 -31.08
N LEU A 205 -10.69 37.24 -30.87
CA LEU A 205 -9.94 36.61 -31.96
C LEU A 205 -10.76 35.42 -32.47
N LEU A 206 -11.18 35.47 -33.74
CA LEU A 206 -11.95 34.40 -34.40
C LEU A 206 -11.07 33.22 -34.85
N ASP A 207 -9.76 33.47 -34.97
CA ASP A 207 -8.80 32.52 -35.53
C ASP A 207 -8.04 31.74 -34.43
N GLU A 208 -7.95 30.42 -34.58
CA GLU A 208 -7.43 29.52 -33.54
C GLU A 208 -5.93 29.74 -33.30
N GLU A 209 -5.18 29.98 -34.37
CA GLU A 209 -3.74 30.21 -34.34
C GLU A 209 -3.42 31.50 -33.59
N SER A 210 -4.16 32.57 -33.87
CA SER A 210 -4.01 33.87 -33.17
C SER A 210 -4.29 33.75 -31.67
N ARG A 211 -5.23 32.87 -31.27
CA ARG A 211 -5.56 32.61 -29.87
C ARG A 211 -4.45 31.83 -29.16
N VAL A 212 -3.87 30.83 -29.82
CA VAL A 212 -2.70 30.09 -29.31
C VAL A 212 -1.50 31.03 -29.15
N HIS A 213 -1.19 31.83 -30.16
CA HIS A 213 -0.09 32.81 -30.07
C HIS A 213 -0.33 33.85 -28.99
N SER A 214 -1.55 34.37 -28.84
CA SER A 214 -1.89 35.29 -27.75
C SER A 214 -1.67 34.66 -26.37
N THR A 215 -2.09 33.39 -26.19
CA THR A 215 -1.95 32.70 -24.91
C THR A 215 -0.47 32.41 -24.59
N LEU A 216 0.34 32.07 -25.59
CA LEU A 216 1.78 31.85 -25.41
C LEU A 216 2.53 33.16 -25.11
N LEU A 217 2.13 34.25 -25.77
CA LEU A 217 2.61 35.61 -25.50
C LEU A 217 2.28 36.02 -24.06
N GLU A 218 1.08 35.75 -23.57
CA GLU A 218 0.66 36.07 -22.20
C GLU A 218 1.56 35.45 -21.12
N TYR A 219 2.15 34.27 -21.34
CA TYR A 219 3.10 33.64 -20.41
C TYR A 219 4.57 33.93 -20.74
N GLY A 220 4.85 34.83 -21.69
CA GLY A 220 6.20 35.29 -22.03
C GLY A 220 7.06 34.25 -22.74
N ARG A 221 6.45 33.25 -23.39
CA ARG A 221 7.18 32.31 -24.26
C ARG A 221 7.29 32.91 -25.66
N ILE A 222 8.25 33.80 -25.84
CA ILE A 222 8.72 34.22 -27.17
C ILE A 222 9.82 33.24 -27.53
N SER A 223 9.46 32.17 -28.23
CA SER A 223 10.44 31.21 -28.74
C SER A 223 10.56 31.45 -30.23
N GLU A 224 11.71 32.01 -30.67
CA GLU A 224 12.13 32.01 -32.07
C GLU A 224 12.06 30.60 -32.69
N ASN A 225 12.17 29.55 -31.88
CA ASN A 225 12.01 28.15 -32.33
C ASN A 225 10.55 27.71 -32.59
N LEU A 226 9.54 28.51 -32.24
CA LEU A 226 8.14 28.19 -32.58
C LEU A 226 7.77 28.65 -34.00
N LEU A 227 8.43 29.72 -34.50
CA LEU A 227 8.32 30.18 -35.89
C LEU A 227 8.88 29.13 -36.88
N ARG A 228 9.79 28.25 -36.43
CA ARG A 228 10.55 27.36 -37.32
C ARG A 228 10.02 25.93 -37.47
N TYR A 229 9.07 25.49 -36.66
CA TYR A 229 8.72 24.06 -36.57
C TYR A 229 7.23 23.72 -36.67
N GLY A 230 6.38 24.71 -36.98
CA GLY A 230 4.93 24.55 -36.93
C GLY A 230 4.20 24.26 -38.25
N PHE A 231 4.82 24.47 -39.42
CA PHE A 231 4.07 24.42 -40.69
C PHE A 231 4.88 23.82 -41.83
N SER A 232 5.17 22.52 -41.76
CA SER A 232 5.38 21.72 -42.96
C SER A 232 4.66 20.39 -42.82
N LYS A 233 3.77 20.14 -43.77
CA LYS A 233 2.82 19.02 -43.92
C LYS A 233 1.50 19.22 -43.19
N HIS A 234 0.48 19.63 -43.95
CA HIS A 234 -0.72 18.80 -44.13
C HIS A 234 -1.32 18.99 -45.55
N SER A 235 -1.77 17.86 -46.10
CA SER A 235 -2.63 17.65 -47.27
C SER A 235 -2.20 18.12 -48.68
N LYS A 236 -1.27 17.37 -49.30
CA LYS A 236 -1.40 17.00 -50.72
C LYS A 236 -1.65 15.49 -50.80
N GLN A 237 -2.85 15.09 -50.41
CA GLN A 237 -3.37 13.74 -50.66
C GLN A 237 -4.89 13.88 -50.77
N ASP A 238 -5.32 14.41 -51.92
CA ASP A 238 -6.59 14.12 -52.57
C ASP A 238 -6.67 14.98 -53.84
N LYS A 239 -7.07 14.35 -54.95
CA LYS A 239 -7.11 14.86 -56.35
C LYS A 239 -5.84 14.65 -57.17
N ALA A 240 -5.49 13.38 -57.36
CA ALA A 240 -4.65 12.93 -58.47
C ALA A 240 -5.31 11.78 -59.23
N GLU A 241 -6.55 11.99 -59.68
CA GLU A 241 -7.16 11.18 -60.74
C GLU A 241 -7.99 12.10 -61.63
N ASP A 242 -7.32 12.82 -62.53
CA ASP A 242 -7.83 12.98 -63.89
C ASP A 242 -6.77 13.57 -64.83
N ARG A 243 -6.65 12.93 -65.99
CA ARG A 243 -5.93 13.35 -67.22
C ARG A 243 -4.42 13.14 -67.27
N LYS A 244 -4.06 11.88 -67.50
CA LYS A 244 -3.07 11.53 -68.54
C LYS A 244 -3.69 11.77 -69.92
N ALA A 245 -3.06 12.60 -70.76
CA ALA A 245 -2.79 12.34 -72.19
C ALA A 245 -2.45 13.64 -72.96
N SER A 246 -1.16 13.89 -73.20
CA SER A 246 -0.60 14.19 -74.54
C SER A 246 0.91 14.49 -74.42
N LEU A 247 1.71 13.57 -74.98
CA LEU A 247 3.07 13.84 -75.49
C LEU A 247 2.93 14.79 -76.71
N ALA A 248 3.88 15.59 -77.21
CA ALA A 248 5.34 15.58 -77.17
C ALA A 248 5.90 16.93 -77.69
N ALA A 249 7.18 17.16 -77.41
CA ALA A 249 8.19 17.87 -78.21
C ALA A 249 8.18 19.41 -78.35
N GLY A 250 9.31 20.03 -77.96
CA GLY A 250 9.73 21.34 -78.47
C GLY A 250 10.40 22.26 -77.45
N THR A 251 11.69 22.04 -77.20
CA THR A 251 12.76 23.00 -76.87
C THR A 251 12.37 24.43 -76.42
N GLN A 252 12.69 24.82 -75.17
CA GLN A 252 13.76 25.78 -74.84
C GLN A 252 13.78 26.08 -73.33
N ALA A 253 15.00 26.23 -72.82
CA ALA A 253 15.35 26.41 -71.43
C ALA A 253 14.96 27.80 -70.89
N THR A 254 14.38 27.85 -69.70
CA THR A 254 14.59 28.91 -68.69
C THR A 254 14.39 28.29 -67.29
N PRO A 255 15.14 28.71 -66.25
CA PRO A 255 15.11 28.07 -64.93
C PRO A 255 13.91 28.59 -64.10
N PRO A 256 13.13 27.70 -63.43
CA PRO A 256 12.20 28.10 -62.38
C PRO A 256 12.93 28.04 -61.04
N GLY A 257 13.23 29.20 -60.46
CA GLY A 257 13.94 29.26 -59.18
C GLY A 257 13.95 30.63 -58.51
N MET A 258 13.04 31.53 -58.87
CA MET A 258 13.03 32.92 -58.36
C MET A 258 11.63 33.42 -57.94
N THR A 259 10.59 32.57 -57.96
CA THR A 259 9.23 32.99 -57.58
C THR A 259 8.73 32.35 -56.27
N GLU A 260 9.25 31.18 -55.85
CA GLU A 260 8.81 30.54 -54.60
C GLU A 260 9.47 31.15 -53.35
N THR A 261 10.70 31.67 -53.45
CA THR A 261 11.38 32.33 -52.32
C THR A 261 10.78 33.69 -51.97
N SER A 262 10.17 34.37 -52.95
CA SER A 262 9.53 35.67 -52.75
C SER A 262 8.17 35.54 -52.05
N GLU A 263 7.41 34.48 -52.33
CA GLU A 263 6.10 34.25 -51.68
C GLU A 263 6.27 33.75 -50.23
N GLU A 264 7.30 32.93 -49.95
CA GLU A 264 7.63 32.51 -48.58
C GLU A 264 8.14 33.69 -47.72
N GLU A 265 9.02 34.54 -48.27
CA GLU A 265 9.50 35.75 -47.58
C GLU A 265 8.37 36.78 -47.36
N GLU A 266 7.42 36.92 -48.29
CA GLU A 266 6.25 37.79 -48.12
C GLU A 266 5.25 37.26 -47.09
N LEU A 267 5.05 35.94 -47.00
CA LEU A 267 4.22 35.31 -45.98
C LEU A 267 4.87 35.39 -44.58
N GLU A 268 6.17 35.17 -44.49
CA GLU A 268 6.94 35.36 -43.25
C GLU A 268 6.88 36.82 -42.79
N ALA A 269 7.03 37.79 -43.71
CA ALA A 269 6.90 39.21 -43.39
C ALA A 269 5.47 39.59 -42.95
N ALA A 270 4.44 39.01 -43.58
CA ALA A 270 3.05 39.22 -43.19
C ALA A 270 2.73 38.63 -41.81
N GLU A 271 3.27 37.46 -41.49
CA GLU A 271 3.14 36.83 -40.17
C GLU A 271 3.92 37.58 -39.09
N GLU A 272 5.13 38.07 -39.40
CA GLU A 272 5.87 38.96 -38.51
C GLU A 272 5.10 40.26 -38.21
N LEU A 273 4.48 40.86 -39.22
CA LEU A 273 3.65 42.06 -39.05
C LEU A 273 2.40 41.75 -38.22
N ARG A 274 1.80 40.56 -38.39
CA ARG A 274 0.66 40.09 -37.60
C ARG A 274 1.04 39.88 -36.13
N ILE A 275 2.20 39.28 -35.85
CA ILE A 275 2.74 39.09 -34.50
C ILE A 275 3.14 40.44 -33.88
N LYS A 276 3.79 41.33 -34.62
CA LYS A 276 4.12 42.70 -34.17
C LYS A 276 2.85 43.49 -33.81
N THR A 277 1.80 43.38 -34.61
CA THR A 277 0.48 43.99 -34.31
C THR A 277 -0.14 43.39 -33.06
N LEU A 278 -0.01 42.07 -32.86
CA LEU A 278 -0.50 41.38 -31.66
C LEU A 278 0.30 41.78 -30.41
N MET A 279 1.61 41.99 -30.51
CA MET A 279 2.48 42.50 -29.45
C MET A 279 2.13 43.94 -29.05
N THR A 280 1.83 44.80 -30.02
CA THR A 280 1.39 46.19 -29.77
C THR A 280 0.05 46.23 -29.02
N ASN A 281 -0.83 45.24 -29.27
CA ASN A 281 -2.13 45.11 -28.61
C ASN A 281 -2.07 44.36 -27.24
N MET A 282 -0.87 43.91 -26.81
CA MET A 282 -0.63 43.28 -25.51
C MET A 282 -0.12 44.32 -24.51
N ALA A 283 -0.83 44.50 -23.40
CA ALA A 283 -0.34 45.33 -22.30
C ALA A 283 0.52 44.47 -21.36
N ALA A 284 1.72 44.95 -21.02
CA ALA A 284 2.54 44.33 -19.98
C ALA A 284 1.81 44.46 -18.64
N MET A 285 1.64 43.34 -17.93
CA MET A 285 1.11 43.35 -16.56
C MET A 285 2.22 43.87 -15.65
N ALA A 286 2.21 45.18 -15.42
CA ALA A 286 3.01 45.83 -14.41
C ALA A 286 2.57 45.30 -13.03
N THR A 287 3.39 44.44 -12.44
CA THR A 287 3.29 44.16 -11.01
C THR A 287 4.00 45.29 -10.28
N GLY A 288 3.32 46.43 -10.16
CA GLY A 288 3.84 47.66 -9.55
C GLY A 288 3.50 48.89 -10.37
N GLU A 289 3.05 49.95 -9.70
CA GLU A 289 2.43 51.16 -10.22
C GLU A 289 3.28 51.96 -11.23
N GLY A 290 2.59 52.77 -12.04
CA GLY A 290 3.07 53.46 -13.23
C GLY A 290 4.36 54.26 -13.10
N THR A 291 5.27 54.05 -14.04
CA THR A 291 6.21 55.05 -14.56
C THR A 291 6.69 54.62 -15.96
N LEU A 292 6.45 55.45 -16.98
CA LEU A 292 7.07 55.32 -18.29
C LEU A 292 8.45 56.00 -18.22
N THR A 293 9.52 55.24 -18.36
CA THR A 293 10.88 55.79 -18.31
C THR A 293 11.19 56.63 -19.55
N ALA A 294 11.53 57.92 -19.34
CA ALA A 294 11.90 58.92 -20.35
C ALA A 294 13.03 58.49 -21.31
N SER A 295 13.77 57.44 -20.98
CA SER A 295 14.83 56.86 -21.83
C SER A 295 14.32 56.32 -23.17
N ALA A 296 13.07 55.83 -23.25
CA ALA A 296 12.53 55.30 -24.51
C ALA A 296 12.11 56.39 -25.51
N VAL A 297 11.83 57.61 -25.01
CA VAL A 297 11.49 58.78 -25.85
C VAL A 297 12.74 59.50 -26.37
N GLY A 298 13.88 59.38 -25.67
CA GLY A 298 15.14 60.02 -26.05
C GLY A 298 15.80 59.46 -27.32
N GLN A 299 15.65 58.17 -27.62
CA GLN A 299 16.23 57.56 -28.82
C GLN A 299 15.55 57.98 -30.13
N ILE A 300 14.29 58.45 -30.09
CA ILE A 300 13.52 58.81 -31.29
C ILE A 300 13.81 60.26 -31.74
N VAL A 301 14.21 61.14 -30.81
CA VAL A 301 14.48 62.57 -31.09
C VAL A 301 15.96 62.84 -31.43
N GLY A 302 16.88 61.93 -31.08
CA GLY A 302 18.33 62.12 -31.31
C GLY A 302 18.77 62.12 -32.79
N LEU A 303 18.06 61.40 -33.66
CA LEU A 303 18.43 61.20 -35.07
C LEU A 303 18.30 62.46 -35.95
N GLN A 304 17.62 63.52 -35.51
CA GLN A 304 17.43 64.76 -36.30
C GLN A 304 18.35 65.93 -35.90
N SER A 305 19.30 65.69 -34.99
CA SER A 305 20.15 66.76 -34.41
C SER A 305 21.50 66.98 -35.12
N GLU A 306 22.00 65.99 -35.87
CA GLU A 306 23.27 66.08 -36.60
C GLU A 306 23.17 66.89 -37.91
N GLU A 307 22.03 66.84 -38.60
CA GLU A 307 21.81 67.54 -39.87
C GLU A 307 21.72 69.07 -39.69
N ILE A 308 21.28 69.55 -38.51
CA ILE A 308 21.15 70.98 -38.20
C ILE A 308 22.53 71.63 -37.94
N LYS A 309 23.52 70.88 -37.43
CA LYS A 309 24.88 71.39 -37.16
C LYS A 309 25.68 71.67 -38.44
N GLN A 310 25.51 70.86 -39.47
CA GLN A 310 26.27 71.00 -40.73
C GLN A 310 25.81 72.21 -41.56
N ILE A 311 24.51 72.54 -41.53
CA ILE A 311 23.94 73.69 -42.25
C ILE A 311 24.35 75.03 -41.59
N ALA A 312 24.54 75.05 -40.28
CA ALA A 312 24.97 76.23 -39.54
C ALA A 312 26.45 76.61 -39.82
N SER A 313 27.32 75.62 -40.03
CA SER A 313 28.74 75.87 -40.37
C SER A 313 28.94 76.40 -41.79
N GLU A 314 28.17 75.91 -42.77
CA GLU A 314 28.29 76.38 -44.17
C GLU A 314 27.77 77.81 -44.39
N TYR A 315 26.87 78.29 -43.53
CA TYR A 315 26.37 79.67 -43.57
C TYR A 315 27.37 80.68 -42.98
N ALA A 316 28.17 80.27 -41.99
CA ALA A 316 29.18 81.11 -41.34
C ALA A 316 30.40 81.37 -42.25
N GLU A 317 30.84 80.36 -43.00
CA GLU A 317 31.98 80.51 -43.92
C GLU A 317 31.65 81.39 -45.13
N LYS A 318 30.43 81.31 -45.69
CA LYS A 318 29.99 82.15 -46.82
C LYS A 318 29.79 83.63 -46.47
N GLN A 319 29.61 83.98 -45.19
CA GLN A 319 29.49 85.36 -44.73
C GLN A 319 30.86 86.06 -44.59
N SER A 320 31.93 85.30 -44.34
CA SER A 320 33.30 85.84 -44.21
C SER A 320 34.02 86.11 -45.54
N GLY A 321 33.55 85.54 -46.66
CA GLY A 321 34.15 85.72 -47.98
C GLY A 321 33.77 87.01 -48.72
N LEU A 322 32.70 87.70 -48.31
CA LEU A 322 32.10 88.84 -49.05
C LEU A 322 32.48 90.23 -48.52
N SER A 323 33.31 90.33 -47.46
CA SER A 323 33.66 91.60 -46.80
C SER A 323 35.11 92.09 -47.07
N SER A 324 35.87 91.41 -47.93
CA SER A 324 37.32 91.67 -48.12
C SER A 324 37.67 92.45 -49.41
N GLU A 325 36.71 92.74 -50.30
CA GLU A 325 37.04 93.21 -51.67
C GLU A 325 36.69 94.69 -51.97
N GLU A 326 36.27 95.49 -50.98
CA GLU A 326 35.95 96.92 -51.20
C GLU A 326 36.48 97.81 -50.06
N ARG A 327 37.68 98.40 -50.25
CA ARG A 327 38.08 99.77 -49.83
C ARG A 327 39.60 99.90 -49.68
N SER A 328 40.26 100.59 -50.61
CA SER A 328 41.03 101.82 -50.31
C SER A 328 41.87 102.27 -51.51
N GLU A 329 41.26 103.05 -52.38
CA GLU A 329 41.98 104.05 -53.17
C GLU A 329 42.19 105.32 -52.31
N ARG A 330 43.33 106.00 -52.53
CA ARG A 330 43.79 107.29 -51.96
C ARG A 330 44.43 107.28 -50.56
N PHE A 331 45.67 106.76 -50.49
CA PHE A 331 46.72 107.25 -49.56
C PHE A 331 48.09 107.18 -50.28
N GLY A 332 49.01 108.11 -50.02
CA GLY A 332 50.19 108.36 -50.86
C GLY A 332 51.22 107.20 -51.00
N PRO A 333 52.06 107.21 -52.07
CA PRO A 333 52.89 106.07 -52.50
C PRO A 333 53.84 105.49 -51.43
N LEU A 334 54.35 106.34 -50.53
CA LEU A 334 55.29 105.92 -49.48
C LEU A 334 54.62 105.23 -48.27
N GLN A 335 53.32 105.45 -48.05
CA GLN A 335 52.59 104.86 -46.91
C GLN A 335 51.90 103.55 -47.29
N GLN A 336 51.49 103.39 -48.56
CA GLN A 336 51.03 102.12 -49.12
C GLN A 336 52.15 101.08 -49.19
N HIS A 337 53.36 101.48 -49.65
CA HIS A 337 54.52 100.57 -49.69
C HIS A 337 54.99 100.15 -48.28
N ARG A 338 54.88 101.03 -47.28
CA ARG A 338 55.23 100.71 -45.88
C ARG A 338 54.22 99.77 -45.24
N ARG A 339 52.92 99.88 -45.59
CA ARG A 339 51.88 98.94 -45.15
C ARG A 339 51.93 97.61 -45.91
N LEU A 340 52.25 97.62 -47.21
CA LEU A 340 52.43 96.40 -48.01
C LEU A 340 53.69 95.63 -47.58
N LEU A 341 54.81 96.32 -47.33
CA LEU A 341 56.00 95.69 -46.74
C LEU A 341 55.74 95.18 -45.32
N ALA A 342 54.92 95.88 -44.53
CA ALA A 342 54.54 95.40 -43.20
C ALA A 342 53.58 94.19 -43.28
N SER A 343 52.65 94.14 -44.22
CA SER A 343 51.76 92.98 -44.42
C SER A 343 52.50 91.79 -45.01
N LEU A 344 53.42 92.02 -45.97
CA LEU A 344 54.30 90.99 -46.53
C LEU A 344 55.31 90.50 -45.48
N ASN A 345 55.93 91.37 -44.68
CA ASN A 345 56.77 90.93 -43.56
C ASN A 345 55.96 90.16 -42.52
N LYS A 346 54.70 90.53 -42.27
CA LYS A 346 53.83 89.78 -41.37
C LYS A 346 53.43 88.43 -41.95
N GLN A 347 53.20 88.33 -43.26
CA GLN A 347 52.96 87.07 -43.95
C GLN A 347 54.21 86.19 -44.01
N ILE A 348 55.39 86.77 -44.24
CA ILE A 348 56.67 86.06 -44.19
C ILE A 348 56.91 85.55 -42.77
N GLN A 349 56.71 86.36 -41.74
CA GLN A 349 56.80 85.92 -40.34
C GLN A 349 55.78 84.83 -39.99
N GLN A 350 54.56 84.92 -40.53
CA GLN A 350 53.56 83.86 -40.36
C GLN A 350 53.98 82.58 -41.08
N LYS A 351 54.57 82.66 -42.29
CA LYS A 351 55.03 81.51 -43.06
C LYS A 351 56.31 80.90 -42.50
N THR A 352 57.23 81.69 -41.96
CA THR A 352 58.42 81.19 -41.25
C THR A 352 58.02 80.52 -39.94
N LYS A 353 57.06 81.09 -39.19
CA LYS A 353 56.47 80.41 -38.02
C LYS A 353 55.76 79.12 -38.40
N GLN A 354 55.01 79.09 -39.50
CA GLN A 354 54.40 77.84 -40.00
C GLN A 354 55.46 76.81 -40.43
N LEU A 355 56.59 77.25 -41.01
CA LEU A 355 57.69 76.35 -41.36
C LEU A 355 58.42 75.83 -40.12
N GLU A 356 58.66 76.68 -39.11
CA GLU A 356 59.24 76.27 -37.83
C GLU A 356 58.31 75.29 -37.08
N GLU A 357 57.00 75.56 -37.06
CA GLU A 357 56.00 74.65 -36.50
C GLU A 357 55.92 73.32 -37.26
N LEU A 358 56.07 73.34 -38.59
CA LEU A 358 56.09 72.13 -39.41
C LEU A 358 57.40 71.35 -39.27
N GLN A 359 58.54 72.03 -39.12
CA GLN A 359 59.82 71.40 -38.84
C GLN A 359 59.80 70.75 -37.46
N ALA A 360 59.30 71.44 -36.44
CA ALA A 360 59.10 70.87 -35.10
C ALA A 360 58.19 69.62 -35.14
N LYS A 361 57.08 69.67 -35.88
CA LYS A 361 56.21 68.49 -36.07
C LYS A 361 56.88 67.36 -36.84
N HIS A 362 57.72 67.67 -37.82
CA HIS A 362 58.48 66.66 -38.56
C HIS A 362 59.50 65.98 -37.65
N ASP A 363 60.23 66.76 -36.85
CA ASP A 363 61.23 66.23 -35.91
C ASP A 363 60.56 65.40 -34.81
N GLU A 364 59.42 65.85 -34.25
CA GLU A 364 58.61 65.06 -33.30
C GLU A 364 58.10 63.75 -33.93
N LEU A 365 57.62 63.78 -35.18
CA LEU A 365 57.18 62.58 -35.88
C LEU A 365 58.35 61.65 -36.24
N GLN A 366 59.53 62.19 -36.52
CA GLN A 366 60.73 61.42 -36.79
C GLN A 366 61.25 60.75 -35.52
N GLU A 367 61.32 61.46 -34.40
CA GLU A 367 61.65 60.90 -33.09
C GLU A 367 60.62 59.82 -32.70
N GLY A 368 59.32 60.10 -32.84
CA GLY A 368 58.26 59.10 -32.60
C GLY A 368 58.36 57.89 -33.53
N GLY A 369 58.80 58.08 -34.78
CA GLY A 369 59.05 57.02 -35.74
C GLY A 369 60.27 56.17 -35.40
N GLU A 370 61.34 56.78 -34.88
CA GLU A 370 62.53 56.08 -34.38
C GLU A 370 62.21 55.31 -33.09
N GLU A 371 61.48 55.90 -32.15
CA GLU A 371 60.98 55.20 -30.95
C GLU A 371 60.04 54.03 -31.30
N ALA A 372 59.18 54.19 -32.30
CA ALA A 372 58.32 53.11 -32.75
C ALA A 372 59.15 51.97 -33.37
N LYS A 373 60.23 52.29 -34.10
CA LYS A 373 61.16 51.29 -34.65
C LYS A 373 61.96 50.58 -33.58
N THR A 374 62.41 51.28 -32.54
CA THR A 374 63.11 50.63 -31.42
C THR A 374 62.15 49.72 -30.64
N LYS A 375 60.92 50.16 -30.36
CA LYS A 375 59.88 49.30 -29.74
C LYS A 375 59.52 48.10 -30.60
N LEU A 376 59.46 48.26 -31.93
CA LEU A 376 59.25 47.15 -32.85
C LEU A 376 60.43 46.17 -32.79
N ALA A 377 61.66 46.66 -32.80
CA ALA A 377 62.87 45.84 -32.73
C ALA A 377 62.96 45.05 -31.40
N GLU A 378 62.67 45.72 -30.29
CA GLU A 378 62.57 45.09 -28.95
C GLU A 378 61.48 44.03 -28.93
N ALA A 379 60.29 44.34 -29.45
CA ALA A 379 59.19 43.39 -29.55
C ALA A 379 59.56 42.19 -30.43
N THR A 380 60.25 42.40 -31.56
CA THR A 380 60.70 41.30 -32.44
C THR A 380 61.74 40.43 -31.76
N GLU A 381 62.70 41.02 -31.03
CA GLU A 381 63.69 40.26 -30.28
C GLU A 381 63.03 39.47 -29.13
N HIS A 382 62.03 40.06 -28.46
CA HIS A 382 61.23 39.36 -27.46
C HIS A 382 60.42 38.21 -28.06
N THR A 383 59.82 38.38 -29.24
CA THR A 383 59.12 37.28 -29.91
C THR A 383 60.07 36.18 -30.34
N GLU A 384 61.26 36.50 -30.86
CA GLU A 384 62.26 35.50 -31.23
C GLU A 384 62.78 34.73 -30.01
N ARG A 385 62.99 35.42 -28.87
CA ARG A 385 63.32 34.76 -27.59
C ARG A 385 62.20 33.83 -27.14
N LEU A 386 60.96 34.29 -27.15
CA LEU A 386 59.80 33.46 -26.80
C LEU A 386 59.64 32.27 -27.73
N ASP A 387 59.88 32.43 -29.03
CA ASP A 387 59.84 31.34 -30.00
C ASP A 387 60.95 30.32 -29.74
N SER A 388 62.14 30.77 -29.35
CA SER A 388 63.24 29.87 -28.98
C SER A 388 62.93 29.10 -27.68
N GLU A 389 62.32 29.75 -26.69
CA GLU A 389 61.87 29.12 -25.45
C GLU A 389 60.71 28.14 -25.71
N LEU A 390 59.76 28.51 -26.57
CA LEU A 390 58.67 27.64 -27.01
C LEU A 390 59.20 26.40 -27.74
N GLN A 391 60.18 26.56 -28.63
CA GLN A 391 60.82 25.43 -29.30
C GLN A 391 61.57 24.54 -28.31
N ALA A 392 62.26 25.10 -27.32
CA ALA A 392 62.91 24.32 -26.26
C ALA A 392 61.90 23.55 -25.40
N LEU A 393 60.76 24.18 -25.05
CA LEU A 393 59.68 23.53 -24.32
C LEU A 393 58.97 22.45 -25.16
N GLN A 394 58.79 22.67 -26.47
CA GLN A 394 58.24 21.65 -27.38
C GLN A 394 59.16 20.43 -27.50
N GLN A 395 60.48 20.63 -27.52
CA GLN A 395 61.44 19.52 -27.50
C GLN A 395 61.37 18.73 -26.18
N LEU A 396 61.15 19.42 -25.05
CA LEU A 396 60.93 18.77 -23.76
C LEU A 396 59.57 18.05 -23.69
N GLU A 397 58.50 18.62 -24.27
CA GLU A 397 57.20 17.96 -24.39
C GLU A 397 57.27 16.69 -25.23
N GLY A 398 58.06 16.69 -26.31
CA GLY A 398 58.30 15.49 -27.14
C GLY A 398 59.09 14.37 -26.45
N GLN A 399 59.82 14.69 -25.37
CA GLN A 399 60.57 13.72 -24.57
C GLN A 399 59.76 13.15 -23.40
N ALA A 400 58.63 13.76 -23.04
CA ALA A 400 57.78 13.34 -21.94
C ALA A 400 56.61 12.46 -22.42
N ASP A 401 56.12 11.58 -21.54
CA ASP A 401 54.99 10.69 -21.86
C ASP A 401 53.74 11.51 -22.19
N SER A 402 53.35 11.51 -23.48
CA SER A 402 52.21 12.27 -24.03
C SER A 402 50.91 12.03 -23.26
N SER A 403 50.69 10.81 -22.75
CA SER A 403 49.50 10.44 -21.98
C SER A 403 49.44 11.07 -20.58
N LEU A 404 50.59 11.28 -19.93
CA LEU A 404 50.66 11.93 -18.62
C LEU A 404 50.45 13.44 -18.75
N LEU A 405 50.98 14.05 -19.82
CA LEU A 405 50.78 15.47 -20.12
C LEU A 405 49.31 15.80 -20.39
N ASP A 406 48.59 14.94 -21.13
CA ASP A 406 47.15 15.12 -21.37
C ASP A 406 46.33 15.02 -20.08
N GLN A 407 46.70 14.12 -19.16
CA GLN A 407 46.07 14.03 -17.85
C GLN A 407 46.34 15.28 -16.99
N LEU A 408 47.57 15.80 -17.00
CA LEU A 408 47.91 17.03 -16.28
C LEU A 408 47.18 18.25 -16.87
N ARG A 409 47.09 18.37 -18.21
CA ARG A 409 46.31 19.43 -18.87
C ARG A 409 44.83 19.35 -18.51
N ALA A 410 44.26 18.15 -18.47
CA ALA A 410 42.89 17.93 -18.02
C ALA A 410 42.70 18.37 -16.55
N LEU A 411 43.61 18.00 -15.66
CA LEU A 411 43.58 18.39 -14.25
C LEU A 411 43.73 19.90 -14.05
N VAL A 412 44.60 20.57 -14.80
CA VAL A 412 44.76 22.03 -14.75
C VAL A 412 43.49 22.73 -15.26
N SER A 413 42.92 22.27 -16.38
CA SER A 413 41.66 22.82 -16.88
C SER A 413 40.51 22.64 -15.89
N MET A 414 40.50 21.52 -15.16
CA MET A 414 39.52 21.27 -14.11
C MET A 414 39.76 22.16 -12.89
N ASN A 415 41.01 22.40 -12.51
CA ASN A 415 41.35 23.31 -11.42
C ASN A 415 40.95 24.76 -11.72
N GLU A 416 41.19 25.24 -12.94
CA GLU A 416 40.76 26.57 -13.39
C GLU A 416 39.24 26.69 -13.40
N ARG A 417 38.53 25.67 -13.89
CA ARG A 417 37.05 25.63 -13.81
C ARG A 417 36.55 25.69 -12.37
N LEU A 418 37.16 24.93 -11.46
CA LEU A 418 36.78 24.94 -10.04
C LEU A 418 37.05 26.31 -9.39
N LYS A 419 38.17 26.97 -9.73
CA LYS A 419 38.46 28.34 -9.26
C LYS A 419 37.45 29.35 -9.76
N ASN A 420 37.04 29.25 -11.02
CA ASN A 420 36.00 30.13 -11.59
C ASN A 420 34.66 29.90 -10.90
N GLN A 421 34.26 28.63 -10.70
CA GLN A 421 33.03 28.29 -9.96
C GLN A 421 33.07 28.78 -8.51
N GLU A 422 34.21 28.69 -7.83
CA GLU A 422 34.36 29.23 -6.47
C GLU A 422 34.23 30.77 -6.47
N HIS A 423 34.83 31.45 -7.45
CA HIS A 423 34.73 32.89 -7.57
C HIS A 423 33.28 33.34 -7.81
N GLU A 424 32.59 32.71 -8.78
CA GLU A 424 31.18 32.96 -9.10
C GLU A 424 30.26 32.64 -7.90
N PHE A 425 30.53 31.57 -7.17
CA PHE A 425 29.78 31.24 -5.97
C PHE A 425 29.99 32.28 -4.85
N ARG A 426 31.22 32.76 -4.65
CA ARG A 426 31.52 33.80 -3.65
C ARG A 426 30.93 35.16 -4.03
N THR A 427 30.84 35.50 -5.31
CA THR A 427 30.14 36.72 -5.75
C THR A 427 28.64 36.58 -5.54
N HIS A 428 28.05 35.46 -5.95
CA HIS A 428 26.63 35.17 -5.73
C HIS A 428 26.25 35.19 -4.24
N CYS A 429 27.04 34.59 -3.35
CA CYS A 429 26.76 34.63 -1.92
C CYS A 429 26.86 36.05 -1.34
N ARG A 430 27.77 36.90 -1.85
CA ARG A 430 27.87 38.30 -1.42
C ARG A 430 26.67 39.12 -1.88
N GLU A 431 26.22 38.91 -3.11
CA GLU A 431 25.04 39.58 -3.66
C GLU A 431 23.77 39.19 -2.90
N GLU A 432 23.56 37.89 -2.64
CA GLU A 432 22.41 37.43 -1.85
C GLU A 432 22.48 37.92 -0.39
N MET A 433 23.67 37.99 0.21
CA MET A 433 23.83 38.56 1.55
C MET A 433 23.45 40.05 1.56
N SER A 434 23.92 40.83 0.58
CA SER A 434 23.57 42.25 0.46
C SER A 434 22.08 42.44 0.23
N ARG A 435 21.46 41.61 -0.61
CA ARG A 435 20.03 41.62 -0.88
C ARG A 435 19.21 41.28 0.37
N LEU A 436 19.61 40.28 1.14
CA LEU A 436 18.94 39.92 2.39
C LEU A 436 19.11 41.01 3.44
N GLN A 437 20.28 41.66 3.52
CA GLN A 437 20.50 42.79 4.42
C GLN A 437 19.60 43.98 4.06
N GLN A 438 19.50 44.33 2.77
CA GLN A 438 18.57 45.35 2.28
C GLN A 438 17.11 44.99 2.61
N ASN A 439 16.68 43.75 2.35
CA ASN A 439 15.34 43.31 2.70
C ASN A 439 15.07 43.41 4.22
N ILE A 440 16.05 43.13 5.07
CA ILE A 440 15.91 43.27 6.52
C ILE A 440 15.80 44.75 6.91
N GLU A 441 16.57 45.64 6.30
CA GLU A 441 16.48 47.08 6.54
C GLU A 441 15.14 47.65 6.06
N ASP A 442 14.68 47.27 4.88
CA ASP A 442 13.37 47.65 4.34
C ASP A 442 12.24 47.14 5.24
N LEU A 443 12.33 45.90 5.73
CA LEU A 443 11.35 45.35 6.68
C LEU A 443 11.41 46.06 8.04
N LYS A 444 12.58 46.49 8.52
CA LYS A 444 12.70 47.28 9.75
C LYS A 444 12.09 48.68 9.60
N LEU A 445 12.30 49.31 8.44
CA LEU A 445 11.70 50.61 8.11
C LEU A 445 10.17 50.50 7.93
N ALA A 446 9.69 49.45 7.24
CA ALA A 446 8.27 49.16 7.09
C ALA A 446 7.59 48.73 8.40
N SER A 447 8.35 48.12 9.31
CA SER A 447 7.87 47.69 10.63
C SER A 447 7.73 48.83 11.63
N GLY A 448 8.08 50.07 11.27
CA GLY A 448 7.89 51.33 12.01
C GLY A 448 7.59 51.18 13.51
N GLU A 449 8.57 51.57 14.35
CA GLU A 449 8.55 51.60 15.82
C GLU A 449 7.17 51.32 16.43
N ASP A 450 7.07 50.26 17.23
CA ASP A 450 5.87 49.80 17.93
C ASP A 450 4.99 50.96 18.42
N THR A 451 4.00 51.33 17.62
CA THR A 451 2.98 52.29 18.04
C THR A 451 2.21 51.69 19.22
N GLU A 452 1.90 52.51 20.25
CA GLU A 452 1.18 52.08 21.45
C GLU A 452 -0.09 51.28 21.11
N GLU A 453 -0.77 51.61 20.00
CA GLU A 453 -1.92 50.90 19.46
C GLU A 453 -1.66 49.42 19.10
N LYS A 454 -0.48 49.09 18.54
CA LYS A 454 -0.09 47.70 18.25
C LYS A 454 0.19 46.93 19.54
N MET A 455 0.76 47.58 20.55
CA MET A 455 1.01 46.96 21.85
C MET A 455 -0.31 46.67 22.58
N GLU A 456 -1.28 47.60 22.55
CA GLU A 456 -2.62 47.39 23.10
C GLU A 456 -3.39 46.28 22.35
N ARG A 457 -3.27 46.23 21.03
CA ARG A 457 -3.84 45.15 20.21
C ARG A 457 -3.26 43.79 20.58
N ASN A 458 -1.94 43.69 20.77
CA ASN A 458 -1.28 42.46 21.19
C ASN A 458 -1.74 42.03 22.60
N GLN A 459 -1.88 42.97 23.54
CA GLN A 459 -2.41 42.67 24.88
C GLN A 459 -3.87 42.17 24.84
N LEU A 460 -4.71 42.70 23.94
CA LEU A 460 -6.08 42.22 23.75
C LEU A 460 -6.10 40.81 23.15
N ILE A 461 -5.22 40.53 22.19
CA ILE A 461 -5.04 39.19 21.60
C ILE A 461 -4.59 38.19 22.67
N ASP A 462 -3.63 38.55 23.53
CA ASP A 462 -3.17 37.68 24.62
C ASP A 462 -4.28 37.39 25.63
N LYS A 463 -5.10 38.39 25.96
CA LYS A 463 -6.28 38.19 26.83
C LYS A 463 -7.29 37.24 26.18
N GLN A 464 -7.60 37.40 24.89
CA GLN A 464 -8.48 36.50 24.16
C GLN A 464 -7.92 35.08 24.09
N TYR A 465 -6.63 34.95 23.78
CA TYR A 465 -5.93 33.66 23.75
C TYR A 465 -6.01 32.94 25.09
N ASN A 466 -5.78 33.65 26.20
CA ASN A 466 -5.86 33.06 27.54
C ASN A 466 -7.28 32.60 27.88
N LEU A 467 -8.31 33.40 27.57
CA LEU A 467 -9.71 33.01 27.76
C LEU A 467 -10.08 31.76 26.96
N ASP A 468 -9.65 31.68 25.70
CA ASP A 468 -9.92 30.53 24.85
C ASP A 468 -9.12 29.29 25.28
N ARG A 469 -7.91 29.48 25.81
CA ARG A 469 -7.12 28.40 26.44
C ARG A 469 -7.84 27.83 27.66
N GLU A 470 -8.42 28.68 28.51
CA GLU A 470 -9.22 28.24 29.67
C GLU A 470 -10.51 27.53 29.25
N LYS A 471 -11.23 28.04 28.23
CA LYS A 471 -12.40 27.35 27.66
C LYS A 471 -12.02 25.97 27.13
N LEU A 472 -10.92 25.87 26.40
CA LEU A 472 -10.41 24.60 25.87
C LEU A 472 -10.07 23.64 27.01
N GLN A 473 -9.46 24.12 28.10
CA GLN A 473 -9.18 23.31 29.27
C GLN A 473 -10.47 22.79 29.94
N LYS A 474 -11.50 23.62 30.08
CA LYS A 474 -12.82 23.22 30.59
C LYS A 474 -13.48 22.16 29.70
N ILE A 475 -13.43 22.33 28.37
CA ILE A 475 -13.97 21.35 27.41
C ILE A 475 -13.21 20.01 27.53
N ARG A 476 -11.88 20.03 27.63
CA ARG A 476 -11.07 18.82 27.83
C ARG A 476 -11.44 18.10 29.12
N LEU A 477 -11.69 18.83 30.21
CA LEU A 477 -12.16 18.24 31.48
C LEU A 477 -13.54 17.59 31.34
N LEU A 478 -14.47 18.25 30.64
CA LEU A 478 -15.79 17.67 30.38
C LEU A 478 -15.71 16.42 29.51
N MET A 479 -14.86 16.43 28.47
CA MET A 479 -14.59 15.26 27.64
C MET A 479 -14.00 14.11 28.46
N ALA A 480 -13.01 14.39 29.33
CA ALA A 480 -12.43 13.39 30.22
C ALA A 480 -13.48 12.80 31.17
N ARG A 481 -14.39 13.62 31.69
CA ARG A 481 -15.52 13.15 32.51
C ARG A 481 -16.46 12.23 31.72
N ARG A 482 -16.86 12.63 30.51
CA ARG A 482 -17.70 11.78 29.63
C ARG A 482 -17.00 10.48 29.26
N ASN A 483 -15.71 10.51 28.95
CA ASN A 483 -14.94 9.30 28.66
C ASN A 483 -14.88 8.34 29.86
N ARG A 484 -14.75 8.86 31.08
CA ARG A 484 -14.84 8.03 32.29
C ARG A 484 -16.23 7.43 32.47
N GLU A 485 -17.29 8.22 32.25
CA GLU A 485 -18.68 7.73 32.30
C GLU A 485 -18.92 6.62 31.26
N ILE A 486 -18.44 6.79 30.03
CA ILE A 486 -18.50 5.77 28.96
C ILE A 486 -17.74 4.50 29.39
N ALA A 487 -16.54 4.63 29.94
CA ALA A 487 -15.76 3.47 30.39
C ALA A 487 -16.45 2.70 31.53
N ILE A 488 -17.11 3.42 32.46
CA ILE A 488 -17.92 2.79 33.52
C ILE A 488 -19.12 2.07 32.91
N LEU A 489 -19.81 2.68 31.94
CA LEU A 489 -20.94 2.05 31.27
C LEU A 489 -20.52 0.80 30.49
N GLN A 490 -19.39 0.84 29.78
CA GLN A 490 -18.84 -0.32 29.09
C GLN A 490 -18.57 -1.48 30.06
N ARG A 491 -17.91 -1.22 31.19
CA ARG A 491 -17.70 -2.26 32.22
C ARG A 491 -19.01 -2.83 32.74
N LYS A 492 -20.02 -1.98 32.98
CA LYS A 492 -21.35 -2.43 33.40
C LYS A 492 -22.07 -3.26 32.33
N MET A 493 -21.82 -2.99 31.05
CA MET A 493 -22.34 -3.82 29.95
C MET A 493 -21.61 -5.16 29.89
N ASP A 494 -20.29 -5.17 30.09
CA ASP A 494 -19.48 -6.39 30.11
C ASP A 494 -19.79 -7.28 31.32
N GLU A 495 -20.22 -6.70 32.44
CA GLU A 495 -20.73 -7.43 33.61
C GLU A 495 -22.02 -8.22 33.34
N VAL A 496 -22.79 -7.85 32.29
CA VAL A 496 -24.00 -8.56 31.92
C VAL A 496 -23.63 -9.76 31.05
N PRO A 497 -23.88 -11.01 31.49
CA PRO A 497 -23.53 -12.18 30.72
C PRO A 497 -24.16 -12.14 29.34
N SER A 498 -23.32 -12.33 28.33
CA SER A 498 -23.73 -12.43 26.95
C SER A 498 -24.67 -13.63 26.74
N ARG A 499 -25.44 -13.60 25.65
CA ARG A 499 -26.31 -14.73 25.27
C ARG A 499 -25.52 -16.03 25.09
N ALA A 500 -24.26 -15.95 24.68
CA ALA A 500 -23.37 -17.10 24.57
C ALA A 500 -23.01 -17.67 25.95
N GLU A 501 -22.61 -16.83 26.91
CA GLU A 501 -22.30 -17.24 28.29
C GLU A 501 -23.53 -17.82 29.00
N LEU A 502 -24.70 -17.20 28.85
CA LEU A 502 -25.96 -17.76 29.35
C LEU A 502 -26.24 -19.16 28.77
N THR A 503 -25.98 -19.35 27.48
CA THR A 503 -26.13 -20.67 26.83
C THR A 503 -25.12 -21.67 27.38
N GLN A 504 -23.88 -21.25 27.65
CA GLN A 504 -22.86 -22.10 28.28
C GLN A 504 -23.26 -22.49 29.71
N TYR A 505 -23.73 -21.54 30.53
CA TYR A 505 -24.24 -21.83 31.87
C TYR A 505 -25.42 -22.79 31.82
N GLN A 506 -26.35 -22.60 30.89
CA GLN A 506 -27.48 -23.51 30.71
C GLN A 506 -27.01 -24.94 30.38
N LYS A 507 -26.06 -25.11 29.45
CA LYS A 507 -25.47 -26.41 29.14
C LYS A 507 -24.79 -27.02 30.36
N ARG A 508 -24.02 -26.21 31.10
CA ARG A 508 -23.33 -26.66 32.32
C ARG A 508 -24.29 -27.10 33.42
N PHE A 509 -25.42 -26.41 33.58
CA PHE A 509 -26.47 -26.84 34.51
C PHE A 509 -27.11 -28.16 34.08
N ILE A 510 -27.39 -28.35 32.79
CA ILE A 510 -27.94 -29.62 32.27
C ILE A 510 -26.96 -30.78 32.51
N GLU A 511 -25.67 -30.57 32.26
CA GLU A 511 -24.62 -31.54 32.57
C GLU A 511 -24.58 -31.88 34.06
N LEU A 512 -24.62 -30.87 34.93
CA LEU A 512 -24.64 -31.05 36.37
C LEU A 512 -25.88 -31.85 36.82
N TYR A 513 -27.06 -31.49 36.33
CA TYR A 513 -28.30 -32.24 36.63
C TYR A 513 -28.22 -33.68 36.15
N SER A 514 -27.60 -33.93 34.99
CA SER A 514 -27.36 -35.29 34.48
C SER A 514 -26.44 -36.09 35.42
N GLN A 515 -25.36 -35.48 35.91
CA GLN A 515 -24.44 -36.10 36.87
C GLN A 515 -25.12 -36.39 38.21
N VAL A 516 -25.90 -35.44 38.74
CA VAL A 516 -26.67 -35.63 39.98
C VAL A 516 -27.70 -36.75 39.81
N SER A 517 -28.38 -36.82 38.65
CA SER A 517 -29.33 -37.89 38.35
C SER A 517 -28.64 -39.26 38.24
N ALA A 518 -27.48 -39.34 37.60
CA ALA A 518 -26.69 -40.57 37.49
C ALA A 518 -26.23 -41.09 38.85
N THR A 519 -25.63 -40.22 39.67
CA THR A 519 -25.19 -40.57 41.04
C THR A 519 -26.37 -40.94 41.95
N HIS A 520 -27.51 -40.26 41.82
CA HIS A 520 -28.74 -40.64 42.53
C HIS A 520 -29.24 -42.03 42.10
N LYS A 521 -29.20 -42.34 40.81
CA LYS A 521 -29.56 -43.66 40.27
C LYS A 521 -28.64 -44.76 40.80
N GLU A 522 -27.32 -44.55 40.79
CA GLU A 522 -26.33 -45.47 41.36
C GLU A 522 -26.57 -45.69 42.85
N THR A 523 -26.75 -44.61 43.61
CA THR A 523 -27.07 -44.66 45.05
C THR A 523 -28.32 -45.51 45.31
N LYS A 524 -29.39 -45.30 44.53
CA LYS A 524 -30.62 -46.09 44.62
C LYS A 524 -30.40 -47.57 44.28
N GLN A 525 -29.55 -47.87 43.29
CA GLN A 525 -29.19 -49.25 42.95
C GLN A 525 -28.44 -49.91 44.12
N PHE A 526 -27.49 -49.20 44.76
CA PHE A 526 -26.78 -49.72 45.93
C PHE A 526 -27.72 -49.99 47.10
N PHE A 527 -28.63 -49.07 47.42
CA PHE A 527 -29.64 -49.30 48.46
C PHE A 527 -30.57 -50.47 48.13
N THR A 528 -30.98 -50.62 46.86
CA THR A 528 -31.82 -51.75 46.44
C THR A 528 -31.08 -53.07 46.58
N LEU A 529 -29.81 -53.13 46.16
CA LEU A 529 -28.96 -54.31 46.32
C LEU A 529 -28.76 -54.65 47.80
N TYR A 530 -28.43 -53.65 48.61
CA TYR A 530 -28.28 -53.81 50.05
C TYR A 530 -29.54 -54.38 50.69
N ASN A 531 -30.70 -53.77 50.44
CA ASN A 531 -31.97 -54.26 50.98
C ASN A 531 -32.28 -55.69 50.51
N THR A 532 -31.98 -56.02 49.24
CA THR A 532 -32.19 -57.38 48.73
C THR A 532 -31.26 -58.40 49.39
N LEU A 533 -30.01 -58.02 49.64
CA LEU A 533 -29.05 -58.88 50.34
C LEU A 533 -29.41 -59.04 51.82
N ASP A 534 -29.87 -57.97 52.46
CA ASP A 534 -30.35 -57.98 53.84
C ASP A 534 -31.59 -58.87 53.99
N ASP A 535 -32.58 -58.73 53.11
CA ASP A 535 -33.75 -59.61 53.06
C ASP A 535 -33.33 -61.08 52.90
N LYS A 536 -32.40 -61.38 51.96
CA LYS A 536 -31.87 -62.73 51.77
C LYS A 536 -31.18 -63.25 53.03
N LYS A 537 -30.36 -62.42 53.69
CA LYS A 537 -29.69 -62.77 54.94
C LYS A 537 -30.72 -63.11 56.01
N VAL A 538 -31.76 -62.29 56.18
CA VAL A 538 -32.85 -62.56 57.13
C VAL A 538 -33.60 -63.87 56.82
N TYR A 539 -33.81 -64.20 55.54
CA TYR A 539 -34.41 -65.48 55.15
C TYR A 539 -33.49 -66.67 55.45
N LEU A 540 -32.19 -66.55 55.18
CA LEU A 540 -31.20 -67.58 55.51
C LEU A 540 -31.07 -67.77 57.03
N GLU A 541 -31.08 -66.69 57.81
CA GLU A 541 -31.09 -66.77 59.28
C GLU A 541 -32.35 -67.50 59.79
N LYS A 542 -33.52 -67.24 59.19
CA LYS A 542 -34.76 -67.98 59.51
C LYS A 542 -34.65 -69.46 59.15
N GLU A 543 -34.03 -69.80 58.03
CA GLU A 543 -33.82 -71.20 57.61
C GLU A 543 -32.86 -71.92 58.56
N VAL A 544 -31.74 -71.29 58.93
CA VAL A 544 -30.80 -71.82 59.92
C VAL A 544 -31.47 -72.00 61.27
N ASN A 545 -32.24 -71.02 61.74
CA ASN A 545 -32.97 -71.12 63.00
C ASN A 545 -34.02 -72.24 62.96
N LEU A 546 -34.71 -72.42 61.83
CA LEU A 546 -35.65 -73.52 61.64
C LEU A 546 -34.95 -74.87 61.66
N LEU A 547 -33.81 -75.01 60.97
CA LEU A 547 -33.00 -76.23 60.95
C LEU A 547 -32.46 -76.58 62.35
N ASN A 548 -31.98 -75.59 63.10
CA ASN A 548 -31.55 -75.77 64.50
C ASN A 548 -32.72 -76.24 65.38
N SER A 549 -33.89 -75.58 65.26
CA SER A 549 -35.10 -75.99 65.99
C SER A 549 -35.57 -77.40 65.61
N ILE A 550 -35.39 -77.82 64.37
CA ILE A 550 -35.68 -79.20 63.93
C ILE A 550 -34.67 -80.17 64.57
N HIS A 551 -33.38 -79.84 64.54
CA HIS A 551 -32.31 -80.66 65.06
C HIS A 551 -32.45 -80.89 66.57
N ASP A 552 -32.66 -79.83 67.35
CA ASP A 552 -32.77 -79.88 68.81
C ASP A 552 -34.00 -80.69 69.26
N ASN A 553 -35.13 -80.56 68.56
CA ASN A 553 -36.36 -81.27 68.89
C ASN A 553 -36.39 -82.71 68.33
N PHE A 554 -35.52 -83.07 67.40
CA PHE A 554 -35.56 -84.36 66.70
C PHE A 554 -35.37 -85.54 67.66
N GLN A 555 -34.37 -85.48 68.55
CA GLN A 555 -34.09 -86.57 69.50
C GLN A 555 -35.25 -86.77 70.49
N GLN A 556 -35.85 -85.69 70.99
CA GLN A 556 -36.99 -85.77 71.91
C GLN A 556 -38.24 -86.29 71.19
N ALA A 557 -38.53 -85.81 69.98
CA ALA A 557 -39.67 -86.25 69.19
C ALA A 557 -39.60 -87.74 68.81
N MET A 558 -38.39 -88.26 68.57
CA MET A 558 -38.18 -89.66 68.18
C MET A 558 -38.19 -90.64 69.37
N SER A 559 -38.28 -90.14 70.61
CA SER A 559 -38.30 -90.99 71.82
C SER A 559 -39.65 -91.67 72.08
N SER A 560 -40.76 -91.17 71.52
CA SER A 560 -42.09 -91.79 71.66
C SER A 560 -42.92 -91.69 70.38
N SER A 561 -43.78 -92.69 70.13
CA SER A 561 -44.63 -92.72 68.92
C SER A 561 -45.61 -91.54 68.85
N SER A 562 -46.14 -91.10 69.99
CA SER A 562 -47.06 -89.97 70.04
C SER A 562 -46.35 -88.63 69.79
N ALA A 563 -45.15 -88.43 70.36
CA ALA A 563 -44.34 -87.23 70.11
C ALA A 563 -43.87 -87.16 68.64
N LYS A 564 -43.59 -88.31 68.02
CA LYS A 564 -43.24 -88.39 66.59
C LYS A 564 -44.37 -87.92 65.70
N GLU A 565 -45.61 -88.33 65.99
CA GLU A 565 -46.78 -87.91 65.22
C GLU A 565 -47.09 -86.40 65.39
N GLN A 566 -46.90 -85.86 66.61
CA GLN A 566 -47.02 -84.43 66.86
C GLN A 566 -45.96 -83.61 66.11
N PHE A 567 -44.70 -84.08 66.10
CA PHE A 567 -43.62 -83.44 65.36
C PHE A 567 -43.87 -83.41 63.85
N LEU A 568 -44.41 -84.50 63.27
CA LEU A 568 -44.80 -84.52 61.86
C LEU A 568 -45.91 -83.50 61.54
N ARG A 569 -46.93 -83.39 62.40
CA ARG A 569 -47.98 -82.37 62.24
C ARG A 569 -47.43 -80.95 62.32
N GLN A 570 -46.46 -80.70 63.20
CA GLN A 570 -45.77 -79.40 63.29
C GLN A 570 -44.96 -79.10 62.02
N MET A 571 -44.25 -80.09 61.47
CA MET A 571 -43.53 -79.93 60.20
C MET A 571 -44.47 -79.61 59.03
N GLU A 572 -45.62 -80.29 58.94
CA GLU A 572 -46.65 -79.98 57.94
C GLU A 572 -47.17 -78.54 58.07
N GLN A 573 -47.42 -78.07 59.29
CA GLN A 573 -47.83 -76.69 59.55
C GLN A 573 -46.77 -75.67 59.13
N ILE A 574 -45.49 -75.94 59.39
CA ILE A 574 -44.38 -75.06 58.98
C ILE A 574 -44.29 -75.00 57.46
N VAL A 575 -44.35 -76.14 56.78
CA VAL A 575 -44.33 -76.22 55.31
C VAL A 575 -45.51 -75.44 54.72
N GLU A 576 -46.70 -75.55 55.30
CA GLU A 576 -47.87 -74.80 54.85
C GLU A 576 -47.70 -73.29 55.08
N GLY A 577 -47.13 -72.88 56.22
CA GLY A 577 -46.77 -71.49 56.49
C GLY A 577 -45.77 -70.92 55.47
N ILE A 578 -44.77 -71.72 55.06
CA ILE A 578 -43.80 -71.34 54.01
C ILE A 578 -44.50 -71.18 52.66
N LYS A 579 -45.39 -72.11 52.28
CA LYS A 579 -46.18 -72.01 51.04
C LYS A 579 -47.05 -70.75 51.01
N GLN A 580 -47.75 -70.44 52.11
CA GLN A 580 -48.55 -69.22 52.21
C GLN A 580 -47.70 -67.95 52.10
N ASN A 581 -46.53 -67.91 52.74
CA ASN A 581 -45.61 -66.78 52.62
C ASN A 581 -45.09 -66.60 51.18
N ARG A 582 -44.79 -67.70 50.48
CA ARG A 582 -44.40 -67.65 49.06
C ARG A 582 -45.51 -67.04 48.20
N ILE A 583 -46.77 -67.45 48.39
CA ILE A 583 -47.92 -66.90 47.66
C ILE A 583 -48.07 -65.40 47.92
N LYS A 584 -47.93 -64.95 49.18
CA LYS A 584 -47.98 -63.53 49.54
C LYS A 584 -46.87 -62.73 48.84
N MET A 585 -45.64 -63.26 48.78
CA MET A 585 -44.52 -62.60 48.12
C MET A 585 -44.69 -62.54 46.60
N GLU A 586 -45.23 -63.61 45.98
CA GLU A 586 -45.52 -63.62 44.54
C GLU A 586 -46.59 -62.59 44.18
N LYS A 587 -47.63 -62.43 45.00
CA LYS A 587 -48.64 -61.38 44.82
C LYS A 587 -48.03 -59.97 44.89
N LYS A 588 -47.20 -59.69 45.90
CA LYS A 588 -46.48 -58.40 46.01
C LYS A 588 -45.57 -58.13 44.81
N LYS A 589 -44.93 -59.17 44.27
CA LYS A 589 -44.10 -59.06 43.06
C LYS A 589 -44.95 -58.70 41.83
N GLN A 590 -46.13 -59.30 41.67
CA GLN A 590 -47.05 -58.97 40.59
C GLN A 590 -47.57 -57.52 40.69
N GLU A 591 -47.96 -57.07 41.89
CA GLU A 591 -48.38 -55.68 42.13
C GLU A 591 -47.27 -54.67 41.78
N ASN A 592 -46.03 -54.92 42.21
CA ASN A 592 -44.90 -54.06 41.86
C ASN A 592 -44.58 -54.09 40.36
N LYS A 593 -44.75 -55.23 39.69
CA LYS A 593 -44.57 -55.35 38.24
C LYS A 593 -45.60 -54.50 37.50
N MET A 594 -46.88 -54.58 37.87
CA MET A 594 -47.93 -53.74 37.29
C MET A 594 -47.64 -52.25 37.50
N ARG A 595 -47.21 -51.86 38.70
CA ARG A 595 -46.84 -50.47 38.99
C ARG A 595 -45.65 -49.99 38.17
N ARG A 596 -44.64 -50.85 37.96
CA ARG A 596 -43.50 -50.55 37.08
C ARG A 596 -43.95 -50.35 35.64
N ASP A 597 -44.82 -51.21 35.15
CA ASP A 597 -45.29 -51.16 33.77
C ASP A 597 -46.13 -49.87 33.56
N GLN A 598 -47.01 -49.51 34.51
CA GLN A 598 -47.74 -48.22 34.51
C GLN A 598 -46.79 -47.02 34.47
N LEU A 599 -45.78 -46.98 35.35
CA LEU A 599 -44.80 -45.87 35.36
C LEU A 599 -43.98 -45.80 34.07
N ASN A 600 -43.75 -46.93 33.41
CA ASN A 600 -43.06 -46.98 32.14
C ASN A 600 -43.93 -46.41 31.01
N ASP A 601 -45.23 -46.71 31.02
CA ASP A 601 -46.18 -46.14 30.06
C ASP A 601 -46.31 -44.62 30.25
N ASP A 602 -46.44 -44.15 31.50
CA ASP A 602 -46.42 -42.71 31.82
C ASP A 602 -45.13 -42.03 31.34
N HIS A 603 -43.99 -42.71 31.51
CA HIS A 603 -42.69 -42.20 31.03
C HIS A 603 -42.64 -42.08 29.50
N LEU A 604 -43.16 -43.07 28.77
CA LEU A 604 -43.24 -43.03 27.32
C LEU A 604 -44.14 -41.89 26.84
N GLU A 605 -45.29 -41.67 27.50
CA GLU A 605 -46.18 -40.56 27.18
C GLU A 605 -45.49 -39.20 27.38
N LEU A 606 -44.73 -39.04 28.47
CA LEU A 606 -43.95 -37.83 28.71
C LEU A 606 -42.85 -37.61 27.68
N LEU A 607 -42.19 -38.67 27.21
CA LEU A 607 -41.20 -38.58 26.13
C LEU A 607 -41.83 -38.13 24.82
N ASP A 608 -43.03 -38.61 24.49
CA ASP A 608 -43.73 -38.17 23.28
C ASP A 608 -44.22 -36.72 23.39
N LYS A 609 -44.69 -36.28 24.57
CA LYS A 609 -44.96 -34.86 24.84
C LYS A 609 -43.71 -34.00 24.68
N GLN A 610 -42.56 -34.47 25.16
CA GLN A 610 -41.28 -33.78 25.01
C GLN A 610 -40.88 -33.66 23.54
N ARG A 611 -41.01 -34.75 22.75
CA ARG A 611 -40.75 -34.74 21.30
C ARG A 611 -41.68 -33.77 20.57
N LEU A 612 -42.96 -33.76 20.93
CA LEU A 612 -43.93 -32.82 20.37
C LEU A 612 -43.55 -31.38 20.68
N TYR A 613 -43.16 -31.07 21.92
CA TYR A 613 -42.70 -29.74 22.32
C TYR A 613 -41.45 -29.30 21.53
N PHE A 614 -40.47 -30.18 21.35
CA PHE A 614 -39.30 -29.85 20.54
C PHE A 614 -39.65 -29.59 19.08
N LYS A 615 -40.57 -30.38 18.52
CA LYS A 615 -41.09 -30.17 17.17
C LYS A 615 -41.79 -28.83 17.04
N THR A 616 -42.75 -28.52 17.93
CA THR A 616 -43.49 -27.25 17.87
C THR A 616 -42.58 -26.04 18.07
N VAL A 617 -41.56 -26.12 18.93
CA VAL A 617 -40.56 -25.05 19.08
C VAL A 617 -39.71 -24.89 17.83
N LYS A 618 -39.34 -25.99 17.15
CA LYS A 618 -38.61 -25.94 15.89
C LYS A 618 -39.46 -25.29 14.80
N ASP A 619 -40.70 -25.74 14.63
CA ASP A 619 -41.65 -25.20 13.66
C ASP A 619 -41.90 -23.71 13.91
N PHE A 620 -42.08 -23.31 15.18
CA PHE A 620 -42.22 -21.90 15.57
C PHE A 620 -40.99 -21.06 15.20
N LYS A 621 -39.78 -21.56 15.45
CA LYS A 621 -38.53 -20.86 15.06
C LYS A 621 -38.41 -20.70 13.55
N GLU A 622 -38.83 -21.70 12.77
CA GLU A 622 -38.86 -21.62 11.31
C GLU A 622 -39.85 -20.57 10.83
N GLU A 623 -41.05 -20.50 11.41
CA GLU A 623 -42.03 -19.45 11.11
C GLU A 623 -41.53 -18.05 11.52
N CYS A 624 -40.85 -17.91 12.67
CA CYS A 624 -40.20 -16.63 13.03
C CYS A 624 -39.17 -16.19 11.99
N ARG A 625 -38.32 -17.10 11.51
CA ARG A 625 -37.35 -16.79 10.45
C ARG A 625 -38.03 -16.41 9.13
N LYS A 626 -39.11 -17.10 8.76
CA LYS A 626 -39.90 -16.73 7.58
C LYS A 626 -40.48 -15.33 7.75
N ASN A 627 -41.02 -14.99 8.91
CA ASN A 627 -41.55 -13.67 9.20
C ASN A 627 -40.45 -12.58 9.14
N GLU A 628 -39.27 -12.83 9.71
CA GLU A 628 -38.13 -11.91 9.58
C GLU A 628 -37.71 -11.68 8.12
N MET A 629 -37.69 -12.74 7.29
CA MET A 629 -37.42 -12.62 5.85
C MET A 629 -38.52 -11.86 5.10
N LEU A 630 -39.78 -12.02 5.49
CA LEU A 630 -40.90 -11.26 4.89
C LEU A 630 -40.84 -9.79 5.30
N LEU A 631 -40.53 -9.50 6.57
CA LEU A 631 -40.34 -8.14 7.06
C LEU A 631 -39.15 -7.46 6.39
N SER A 632 -38.05 -8.16 6.14
CA SER A 632 -36.90 -7.59 5.41
C SER A 632 -37.24 -7.28 3.96
N LYS A 633 -37.98 -8.16 3.28
CA LYS A 633 -38.52 -7.89 1.94
C LYS A 633 -39.47 -6.70 1.93
N LEU A 634 -40.38 -6.62 2.91
CA LEU A 634 -41.36 -5.53 3.00
C LEU A 634 -40.68 -4.18 3.28
N ARG A 635 -39.63 -4.15 4.11
CA ARG A 635 -38.80 -2.96 4.31
C ARG A 635 -38.05 -2.55 3.04
N ALA A 636 -37.49 -3.52 2.30
CA ALA A 636 -36.80 -3.24 1.04
C ALA A 636 -37.76 -2.69 -0.04
N THR A 637 -39.01 -3.15 -0.07
CA THR A 637 -40.03 -2.64 -1.00
C THR A 637 -40.65 -1.31 -0.56
N GLY A 638 -40.65 -1.00 0.73
CA GLY A 638 -41.17 0.26 1.27
C GLY A 638 -40.19 1.44 1.22
N THR A 639 -38.95 1.21 0.78
CA THR A 639 -37.92 2.24 0.54
C THR A 639 -37.80 2.65 -0.92
N SER A 640 -38.77 2.29 -1.76
CA SER A 640 -39.01 2.84 -3.11
C SER A 640 -40.22 3.75 -3.04
#